data_AF-A0A0R3DY43-F1
#
_entry.id   AF-A0A0R3DY43-F1
#
_cell.length_a   1.000
_cell.length_b   1.000
_cell.length_c   1.000
_cell.angle_alpha   90.00
_cell.angle_beta   90.00
_cell.angle_gamma   90.00
#
_symmetry.space_group_name_H-M   'P 1'
#
loop_
_entity.id
_entity.type
_entity.pdbx_description
1 polymer ?
#
loop_
_entity_poly.entity_id
_entity_poly.type
_entity_poly.pdbx_seq_one_letter_code
_entity_poly.pdbx_strand_id
1 'polypeptide(L)'
;MPPHLDRDAIIEIEVATWPEPVRCTLNASGFASTLGSSQEVIMTTPEGQTSTLDGLDDCVITAELARRPCKAPDYEAENRALTALVQDMTAEPRAVLQKCAELAVLLCHADSAGISLPDRGDRVFRWRAVSGELAAEAGRTVPDDARLSEAVIARDSVVLFREGERLFPGMTGHGPHVYEVLAAPWHARGKPVGALWAMKHTPEGQFDAEDARLLQSLSHTAAGTFQTTEALDQAEARCMELERGIEDRTRDLSEAQESARKIEARLAQELEGARQLQQVSLELLSNRPELLYEQILDAAMAVMRSQGASMQILEPDTGILKLLAWRGFHPDAAAFWDRVDCNSASTCSEALKTGRRILVSDTETCTFMAGTEDLEAYRLSSLRAVQSTPLQSRNGRALGMVSTHWREPHEPSKDDFSRFDVLGREAADLIERAQTEAALRESEARLKAAVDLVELGRYSWNPQTNELKWDEKCRAMWGLPADATVDYDTWLTAVHPEDVGAVEAAIQRCIDPRGDGVYDVEYRVLGDDRGERWIATRGQTQFENDKPVWFYGVVIDVTDRKRIEKRLERRVEARTRELEEANNALRSQIEKREIAEAEVQQLQRLDAIGQITSGVAHDFNNLLSVVLTNARLLSHTVQGPYDQEGIELIRSAADRGAKLIAQLLAFSRQQRLEPDQVDLNSRIAGMGDLLGVTLGGTVQLKTIFAPDLWLALVDPNQIEMIVLNLAINARDAMQPGGTLTIETFNTVIERESFQPEEPSPGDYVVLAIKDTGNGIPDEVLLHVFEPFFTTKEPGKGSGLGLAQVFGFAKQSGGGVRIETRLGEGTAVKVFLPRARIDAADHHADSVDASKRLQTTTRLRVLVVDDDKAVLRSTVRMLDVLGYAAVSAESGSAALRVLASNQEIDLVLADFAMPEMSGGEVAKAIRAMRPILPVVLMSGYRDLNVRKEFNDLRIILKPFTENDLVNAISAALR
;
A
#
# COMPACT_ATOMS: atom_id res chain seq x y z
N MET A 1 -14.30 18.27 21.38
CA MET A 1 -15.05 19.16 22.29
C MET A 1 -16.05 18.29 23.05
N PRO A 2 -16.52 18.67 24.25
CA PRO A 2 -15.88 18.62 25.58
C PRO A 2 -16.44 17.45 26.45
N PRO A 3 -15.89 17.22 27.65
CA PRO A 3 -16.21 16.08 28.51
C PRO A 3 -17.29 16.43 29.53
N HIS A 4 -18.57 16.23 29.21
CA HIS A 4 -19.67 16.11 30.20
C HIS A 4 -20.93 15.60 29.47
N LEU A 5 -21.20 14.30 29.52
CA LEU A 5 -22.53 13.74 29.22
C LEU A 5 -22.77 12.53 30.11
N ASP A 6 -23.96 12.54 30.70
CA ASP A 6 -24.46 11.68 31.77
C ASP A 6 -24.56 10.21 31.34
N ARG A 7 -24.31 9.27 32.25
CA ARG A 7 -24.31 7.82 31.93
C ARG A 7 -25.68 7.22 31.63
N ASP A 8 -26.75 8.01 31.77
CA ASP A 8 -28.15 7.60 31.54
C ASP A 8 -28.87 8.46 30.46
N ALA A 9 -28.13 9.14 29.59
CA ALA A 9 -28.75 9.97 28.55
C ALA A 9 -29.45 9.13 27.46
N ILE A 10 -30.78 9.16 27.44
CA ILE A 10 -31.63 8.62 26.37
C ILE A 10 -31.50 9.52 25.14
N ILE A 11 -31.02 8.98 24.02
CA ILE A 11 -31.01 9.68 22.73
C ILE A 11 -32.22 9.20 21.93
N GLU A 12 -33.21 10.08 21.76
CA GLU A 12 -34.31 9.87 20.81
C GLU A 12 -33.89 10.36 19.43
N ILE A 13 -34.00 9.51 18.41
CA ILE A 13 -33.77 9.86 17.00
C ILE A 13 -35.07 9.63 16.25
N GLU A 14 -35.60 10.68 15.64
CA GLU A 14 -36.79 10.63 14.79
C GLU A 14 -36.34 10.39 13.34
N VAL A 15 -36.71 9.23 12.78
CA VAL A 15 -36.35 8.86 11.39
C VAL A 15 -37.52 9.20 10.47
N ALA A 16 -37.37 10.28 9.69
CA ALA A 16 -38.45 10.92 8.96
C ALA A 16 -38.84 10.25 7.61
N THR A 17 -38.93 8.92 7.52
CA THR A 17 -39.29 8.23 6.27
C THR A 17 -40.36 7.14 6.37
N TRP A 18 -41.12 7.04 7.47
CA TRP A 18 -42.26 6.10 7.60
C TRP A 18 -43.57 6.80 8.02
N PRO A 19 -44.76 6.21 7.75
CA PRO A 19 -46.05 6.92 7.89
C PRO A 19 -46.54 7.09 9.34
N GLU A 20 -45.95 6.40 10.32
CA GLU A 20 -46.20 6.61 11.76
C GLU A 20 -44.88 6.52 12.56
N PRO A 21 -44.72 7.29 13.66
CA PRO A 21 -43.44 7.42 14.36
C PRO A 21 -43.12 6.19 15.21
N VAL A 22 -42.02 5.51 14.88
CA VAL A 22 -41.44 4.43 15.71
C VAL A 22 -40.48 5.05 16.73
N ARG A 23 -40.67 4.73 18.01
CA ARG A 23 -39.83 5.22 19.12
C ARG A 23 -38.82 4.14 19.51
N CYS A 24 -37.53 4.35 19.24
CA CYS A 24 -36.46 3.44 19.64
C CYS A 24 -35.69 3.97 20.86
N THR A 25 -35.43 3.10 21.84
CA THR A 25 -34.57 3.40 23.00
C THR A 25 -33.33 2.51 22.94
N LEU A 26 -32.14 3.10 22.91
CA LEU A 26 -30.86 2.39 22.93
C LEU A 26 -30.16 2.66 24.27
N ASN A 27 -29.75 1.59 24.96
CA ASN A 27 -28.95 1.70 26.18
C ASN A 27 -27.46 1.49 25.85
N ALA A 28 -26.61 2.43 26.29
CA ALA A 28 -25.18 2.46 25.98
C ALA A 28 -24.37 1.54 26.92
N SER A 29 -24.57 0.24 26.83
CA SER A 29 -23.71 -0.74 27.50
C SER A 29 -23.56 -2.00 26.64
N GLY A 30 -22.77 -1.90 25.57
CA GLY A 30 -22.52 -3.05 24.68
C GLY A 30 -21.35 -2.89 23.71
N PHE A 31 -20.40 -1.99 24.01
CA PHE A 31 -19.26 -1.71 23.13
C PHE A 31 -17.91 -1.91 23.85
N ALA A 32 -17.71 -3.08 24.50
CA ALA A 32 -16.38 -3.58 24.87
C ALA A 32 -16.44 -4.98 25.51
N SER A 33 -16.37 -6.05 24.70
CA SER A 33 -15.62 -7.29 25.03
C SER A 33 -15.89 -8.44 24.03
N THR A 34 -14.86 -8.82 23.29
CA THR A 34 -14.46 -10.18 22.83
C THR A 34 -15.46 -11.24 22.36
N LEU A 35 -15.22 -11.68 21.11
CA LEU A 35 -15.24 -13.05 20.57
C LEU A 35 -15.58 -14.20 21.55
N GLY A 36 -16.62 -14.97 21.21
CA GLY A 36 -16.75 -16.39 21.57
C GLY A 36 -17.74 -16.73 22.68
N SER A 37 -19.04 -16.72 22.39
CA SER A 37 -20.04 -17.66 22.95
C SER A 37 -21.42 -17.33 22.40
N SER A 38 -22.18 -18.35 21.99
CA SER A 38 -23.60 -18.26 21.68
C SER A 38 -24.37 -17.62 22.85
N GLN A 39 -24.93 -16.44 22.63
CA GLN A 39 -26.01 -15.91 23.47
C GLN A 39 -27.21 -15.59 22.59
N GLU A 40 -28.34 -16.17 22.96
CA GLU A 40 -29.66 -15.91 22.41
C GLU A 40 -30.01 -14.42 22.56
N VAL A 41 -30.26 -13.76 21.43
CA VAL A 41 -30.90 -12.45 21.41
C VAL A 41 -32.41 -12.70 21.42
N ILE A 42 -33.06 -12.44 22.57
CA ILE A 42 -34.52 -12.48 22.70
C ILE A 42 -35.06 -11.11 22.29
N MET A 43 -35.77 -11.05 21.16
CA MET A 43 -36.53 -9.88 20.71
C MET A 43 -38.02 -10.11 20.96
N THR A 44 -38.62 -9.34 21.87
CA THR A 44 -40.07 -9.29 22.09
C THR A 44 -40.72 -8.24 21.20
N THR A 45 -41.69 -8.64 20.37
CA THR A 45 -42.62 -7.75 19.66
C THR A 45 -43.83 -7.39 20.55
N PRO A 46 -44.64 -6.37 20.22
CA PRO A 46 -45.76 -5.89 21.04
C PRO A 46 -46.94 -6.87 21.17
N GLU A 47 -46.90 -7.99 20.45
CA GLU A 47 -47.83 -9.10 20.58
C GLU A 47 -47.01 -10.32 20.98
N GLY A 48 -47.08 -10.71 22.25
CA GLY A 48 -46.22 -11.72 22.87
C GLY A 48 -46.37 -13.14 22.31
N GLN A 49 -45.96 -13.36 21.07
CA GLN A 49 -45.73 -14.68 20.49
C GLN A 49 -44.23 -14.84 20.20
N THR A 50 -43.57 -15.63 21.05
CA THR A 50 -42.37 -16.38 20.69
C THR A 50 -42.72 -17.28 19.50
N SER A 51 -42.27 -16.94 18.28
CA SER A 51 -42.33 -17.88 17.16
C SER A 51 -41.18 -18.86 17.28
N THR A 52 -41.41 -19.95 18.02
CA THR A 52 -40.69 -21.19 17.77
C THR A 52 -40.98 -21.63 16.32
N LEU A 53 -40.03 -22.33 15.69
CA LEU A 53 -40.21 -23.09 14.44
C LEU A 53 -41.27 -24.22 14.57
N ASP A 54 -42.12 -24.19 15.61
CA ASP A 54 -43.12 -25.19 15.92
C ASP A 54 -44.27 -25.09 14.91
N GLY A 55 -44.22 -25.96 13.90
CA GLY A 55 -45.26 -26.15 12.89
C GLY A 55 -44.76 -26.18 11.45
N LEU A 56 -43.48 -25.88 11.19
CA LEU A 56 -42.88 -25.95 9.84
C LEU A 56 -42.34 -27.36 9.52
N ASP A 57 -41.86 -28.10 10.53
CA ASP A 57 -41.45 -29.50 10.36
C ASP A 57 -42.61 -30.41 9.92
N ASP A 58 -43.86 -30.07 10.27
CA ASP A 58 -45.05 -30.80 9.84
C ASP A 58 -45.30 -30.73 8.32
N CYS A 59 -44.77 -29.68 7.66
CA CYS A 59 -44.88 -29.49 6.21
C CYS A 59 -43.66 -30.06 5.45
N VAL A 60 -42.56 -30.38 6.13
CA VAL A 60 -41.33 -30.90 5.51
C VAL A 60 -41.48 -32.40 5.27
N ILE A 61 -41.50 -32.79 3.99
CA ILE A 61 -41.69 -34.16 3.55
C ILE A 61 -40.48 -34.71 2.77
N THR A 62 -39.29 -34.12 2.95
CA THR A 62 -38.06 -34.48 2.22
C THR A 62 -37.75 -35.98 2.27
N ALA A 63 -38.05 -36.67 3.38
CA ALA A 63 -37.86 -38.12 3.51
C ALA A 63 -38.74 -38.96 2.56
N GLU A 64 -39.82 -38.41 2.02
CA GLU A 64 -40.67 -39.06 1.02
C GLU A 64 -40.01 -39.11 -0.37
N LEU A 65 -39.11 -38.18 -0.72
CA LEU A 65 -38.45 -38.14 -2.03
C LEU A 65 -37.78 -39.47 -2.37
N ALA A 66 -37.08 -40.08 -1.40
CA ALA A 66 -36.40 -41.36 -1.55
C ALA A 66 -37.35 -42.56 -1.75
N ARG A 67 -38.64 -42.38 -1.47
CA ARG A 67 -39.68 -43.43 -1.58
C ARG A 67 -40.54 -43.26 -2.83
N ARG A 68 -40.46 -42.12 -3.53
CA ARG A 68 -41.22 -41.85 -4.76
C ARG A 68 -40.59 -42.54 -5.96
N PRO A 69 -41.38 -42.93 -6.97
CA PRO A 69 -40.83 -43.37 -8.25
C PRO A 69 -40.02 -42.22 -8.86
N CYS A 70 -38.74 -42.44 -9.07
CA CYS A 70 -37.84 -41.44 -9.65
C CYS A 70 -37.80 -41.59 -11.17
N LYS A 71 -37.92 -40.48 -11.90
CA LYS A 71 -37.71 -40.47 -13.36
C LYS A 71 -36.27 -40.85 -13.71
N ALA A 72 -36.08 -41.35 -14.94
CA ALA A 72 -34.75 -41.65 -15.45
C ALA A 72 -33.96 -40.34 -15.68
N PRO A 73 -32.69 -40.26 -15.26
CA PRO A 73 -31.89 -39.05 -15.44
C PRO A 73 -31.62 -38.78 -16.93
N ASP A 74 -31.89 -37.55 -17.37
CA ASP A 74 -31.55 -37.04 -18.70
C ASP A 74 -30.28 -36.19 -18.63
N TYR A 75 -29.14 -36.87 -18.57
CA TYR A 75 -27.82 -36.22 -18.48
C TYR A 75 -27.49 -35.34 -19.69
N GLU A 76 -28.09 -35.59 -20.86
CA GLU A 76 -27.87 -34.75 -22.02
C GLU A 76 -28.61 -33.41 -21.89
N ALA A 77 -29.86 -33.43 -21.43
CA ALA A 77 -30.60 -32.20 -21.15
C ALA A 77 -29.94 -31.37 -20.04
N GLU A 78 -29.47 -32.02 -18.97
CA GLU A 78 -28.73 -31.36 -17.89
C GLU A 78 -27.43 -30.74 -18.41
N ASN A 79 -26.60 -31.49 -19.14
CA ASN A 79 -25.34 -30.96 -19.68
C ASN A 79 -25.56 -29.80 -20.64
N ARG A 80 -26.59 -29.86 -21.50
CA ARG A 80 -26.96 -28.73 -22.37
C ARG A 80 -27.34 -27.50 -21.56
N ALA A 81 -28.14 -27.67 -20.50
CA ALA A 81 -28.57 -26.59 -19.62
C ALA A 81 -27.41 -25.95 -18.84
N LEU A 82 -26.53 -26.76 -18.24
CA LEU A 82 -25.35 -26.28 -17.52
C LEU A 82 -24.35 -25.60 -18.46
N THR A 83 -24.15 -26.13 -19.67
CA THR A 83 -23.29 -25.50 -20.68
C THR A 83 -23.84 -24.16 -21.13
N ALA A 84 -25.15 -24.07 -21.37
CA ALA A 84 -25.81 -22.80 -21.72
C ALA A 84 -25.68 -21.78 -20.58
N LEU A 85 -25.87 -22.22 -19.33
CA LEU A 85 -25.71 -21.37 -18.16
C LEU A 85 -24.26 -20.83 -18.06
N VAL A 86 -23.25 -21.68 -18.26
CA VAL A 86 -21.83 -21.27 -18.23
C VAL A 86 -21.45 -20.35 -19.41
N GLN A 87 -22.02 -20.56 -20.60
CA GLN A 87 -21.81 -19.66 -21.73
C GLN A 87 -22.45 -18.28 -21.49
N ASP A 88 -23.69 -18.26 -21.01
CA ASP A 88 -24.40 -17.03 -20.69
C ASP A 88 -23.73 -16.28 -19.52
N MET A 89 -23.13 -16.99 -18.56
CA MET A 89 -22.29 -16.41 -17.51
C MET A 89 -21.12 -15.59 -18.06
N THR A 90 -20.55 -15.98 -19.21
CA THR A 90 -19.48 -15.20 -19.85
C THR A 90 -19.98 -14.05 -20.71
N ALA A 91 -21.18 -14.18 -21.29
CA ALA A 91 -21.75 -13.17 -22.20
C ALA A 91 -22.54 -12.08 -21.46
N GLU A 92 -23.43 -12.47 -20.54
CA GLU A 92 -24.28 -11.59 -19.75
C GLU A 92 -24.33 -12.03 -18.27
N PRO A 93 -23.28 -11.77 -17.48
CA PRO A 93 -23.19 -12.19 -16.07
C PRO A 93 -24.36 -11.73 -15.19
N ARG A 94 -25.04 -10.64 -15.59
CA ARG A 94 -26.20 -10.08 -14.90
C ARG A 94 -27.51 -10.84 -15.16
N ALA A 95 -27.60 -11.62 -16.24
CA ALA A 95 -28.78 -12.41 -16.59
C ALA A 95 -28.79 -13.82 -15.95
N VAL A 96 -27.68 -14.23 -15.32
CA VAL A 96 -27.44 -15.60 -14.81
C VAL A 96 -28.50 -16.06 -13.81
N LEU A 97 -28.96 -15.19 -12.92
CA LEU A 97 -30.01 -15.55 -11.95
C LEU A 97 -31.34 -15.86 -12.66
N GLN A 98 -31.72 -15.04 -13.64
CA GLN A 98 -32.93 -15.24 -14.42
C GLN A 98 -32.86 -16.53 -15.24
N LYS A 99 -31.71 -16.79 -15.87
CA LYS A 99 -31.46 -18.01 -16.62
C LYS A 99 -31.52 -19.27 -15.75
N CYS A 100 -30.97 -19.19 -14.54
CA CYS A 100 -31.03 -20.28 -13.58
C CYS A 100 -32.47 -20.59 -13.15
N ALA A 101 -33.33 -19.58 -12.97
CA ALA A 101 -34.75 -19.78 -12.69
C ALA A 101 -35.50 -20.39 -13.89
N GLU A 102 -35.22 -19.96 -15.13
CA GLU A 102 -35.78 -20.57 -16.35
C GLU A 102 -35.41 -22.05 -16.50
N LEU A 103 -34.13 -22.39 -16.25
CA LEU A 103 -33.65 -23.77 -16.33
C LEU A 103 -34.24 -24.65 -15.23
N ALA A 104 -34.48 -24.11 -14.03
CA ALA A 104 -35.16 -24.82 -12.95
C ALA A 104 -36.61 -25.18 -13.32
N VAL A 105 -37.35 -24.27 -13.94
CA VAL A 105 -38.69 -24.54 -14.52
C VAL A 105 -38.61 -25.68 -15.55
N LEU A 106 -37.67 -25.59 -16.49
CA LEU A 106 -37.55 -26.53 -17.60
C LEU A 106 -37.15 -27.94 -17.14
N LEU A 107 -36.10 -28.06 -16.32
CA LEU A 107 -35.49 -29.34 -15.94
C LEU A 107 -36.27 -30.07 -14.84
N CYS A 108 -36.83 -29.33 -13.89
CA CYS A 108 -37.63 -29.90 -12.80
C CYS A 108 -39.12 -30.04 -13.18
N HIS A 109 -39.48 -29.66 -14.41
CA HIS A 109 -40.86 -29.53 -14.88
C HIS A 109 -41.73 -28.71 -13.91
N ALA A 110 -41.15 -27.71 -13.23
CA ALA A 110 -41.86 -26.89 -12.26
C ALA A 110 -42.79 -25.90 -12.97
N ASP A 111 -43.85 -25.47 -12.31
CA ASP A 111 -44.78 -24.47 -12.85
C ASP A 111 -44.25 -23.04 -12.61
N SER A 112 -43.48 -22.85 -11.53
CA SER A 112 -42.69 -21.65 -11.26
C SER A 112 -41.36 -22.01 -10.59
N ALA A 113 -40.33 -21.18 -10.78
CA ALA A 113 -39.08 -21.27 -10.03
C ALA A 113 -38.46 -19.89 -9.83
N GLY A 114 -37.63 -19.73 -8.80
CA GLY A 114 -37.02 -18.45 -8.49
C GLY A 114 -35.90 -18.55 -7.47
N ILE A 115 -35.19 -17.43 -7.31
CA ILE A 115 -34.02 -17.31 -6.43
C ILE A 115 -34.30 -16.24 -5.40
N SER A 116 -34.16 -16.61 -4.15
CA SER A 116 -34.29 -15.71 -3.01
C SER A 116 -32.94 -15.42 -2.37
N LEU A 117 -32.62 -14.13 -2.21
CA LEU A 117 -31.39 -13.65 -1.61
C LEU A 117 -31.67 -12.48 -0.64
N PRO A 118 -30.86 -12.33 0.42
CA PRO A 118 -31.03 -11.25 1.40
C PRO A 118 -30.80 -9.88 0.77
N ASP A 119 -31.51 -8.88 1.26
CA ASP A 119 -31.27 -7.48 0.91
C ASP A 119 -30.20 -6.85 1.82
N ARG A 120 -29.45 -5.87 1.31
CA ARG A 120 -28.30 -5.30 2.02
C ARG A 120 -28.71 -4.62 3.33
N GLY A 121 -28.56 -5.31 4.45
CA GLY A 121 -28.62 -4.74 5.81
C GLY A 121 -29.66 -5.34 6.76
N ASP A 122 -30.63 -6.12 6.28
CA ASP A 122 -31.69 -6.72 7.11
C ASP A 122 -31.93 -8.21 6.76
N ARG A 123 -32.55 -8.98 7.67
CA ARG A 123 -33.00 -10.38 7.45
C ARG A 123 -34.21 -10.50 6.50
N VAL A 124 -34.30 -9.62 5.51
CA VAL A 124 -35.41 -9.57 4.57
C VAL A 124 -34.95 -10.13 3.23
N PHE A 125 -35.65 -11.17 2.76
CA PHE A 125 -35.35 -11.85 1.52
C PHE A 125 -36.12 -11.25 0.33
N ARG A 126 -35.45 -11.14 -0.81
CA ARG A 126 -36.01 -10.63 -2.06
C ARG A 126 -35.86 -11.69 -3.15
N TRP A 127 -36.93 -11.90 -3.92
CA TRP A 127 -36.89 -12.72 -5.12
C TRP A 127 -36.12 -12.00 -6.22
N ARG A 128 -34.84 -12.32 -6.38
CA ARG A 128 -33.93 -11.66 -7.33
C ARG A 128 -34.17 -12.08 -8.78
N ALA A 129 -34.72 -13.28 -8.98
CA ALA A 129 -35.11 -13.82 -10.26
C ALA A 129 -36.29 -14.76 -10.07
N VAL A 130 -37.27 -14.72 -10.99
CA VAL A 130 -38.44 -15.59 -10.97
C VAL A 130 -38.85 -15.91 -12.40
N SER A 131 -39.27 -17.15 -12.65
CA SER A 131 -39.74 -17.64 -13.93
C SER A 131 -40.96 -18.55 -13.74
N GLY A 132 -41.74 -18.74 -14.80
CA GLY A 132 -43.01 -19.48 -14.78
C GLY A 132 -44.21 -18.61 -14.43
N GLU A 133 -45.24 -19.20 -13.82
CA GLU A 133 -46.51 -18.50 -13.53
C GLU A 133 -46.36 -17.33 -12.54
N LEU A 134 -45.32 -17.37 -11.69
CA LEU A 134 -44.98 -16.30 -10.74
C LEU A 134 -43.98 -15.26 -11.30
N ALA A 135 -43.65 -15.26 -12.59
CA ALA A 135 -42.66 -14.33 -13.16
C ALA A 135 -42.96 -12.84 -12.90
N ALA A 136 -44.25 -12.47 -12.79
CA ALA A 136 -44.69 -11.10 -12.48
C ALA A 136 -44.29 -10.62 -11.07
N GLU A 137 -43.93 -11.55 -10.19
CA GLU A 137 -43.54 -11.29 -8.80
C GLU A 137 -42.02 -11.08 -8.63
N ALA A 138 -41.26 -11.03 -9.73
CA ALA A 138 -39.83 -10.76 -9.69
C ALA A 138 -39.51 -9.41 -9.00
N GLY A 139 -38.53 -9.41 -8.09
CA GLY A 139 -38.15 -8.24 -7.31
C GLY A 139 -39.00 -7.99 -6.06
N ARG A 140 -40.06 -8.80 -5.84
CA ARG A 140 -40.88 -8.73 -4.63
C ARG A 140 -40.05 -9.07 -3.40
N THR A 141 -40.28 -8.29 -2.36
CA THR A 141 -39.78 -8.56 -1.01
C THR A 141 -40.86 -9.33 -0.27
N VAL A 142 -40.56 -10.56 0.16
CA VAL A 142 -41.54 -11.45 0.79
C VAL A 142 -41.04 -11.81 2.19
N PRO A 143 -41.57 -11.17 3.26
CA PRO A 143 -41.15 -11.47 4.62
C PRO A 143 -41.31 -12.95 5.01
N ASP A 144 -42.35 -13.62 4.49
CA ASP A 144 -42.61 -15.04 4.77
C ASP A 144 -41.66 -15.98 4.01
N ASP A 145 -41.05 -15.53 2.91
CA ASP A 145 -40.03 -16.30 2.18
C ASP A 145 -38.75 -16.46 3.00
N ALA A 146 -38.53 -15.58 3.99
CA ALA A 146 -37.51 -15.80 5.01
C ALA A 146 -37.70 -17.15 5.70
N ARG A 147 -38.93 -17.65 5.91
CA ARG A 147 -39.16 -18.95 6.55
C ARG A 147 -38.69 -20.11 5.68
N LEU A 148 -38.95 -20.06 4.37
CA LEU A 148 -38.44 -21.04 3.41
C LEU A 148 -36.92 -20.98 3.32
N SER A 149 -36.38 -19.78 3.08
CA SER A 149 -34.95 -19.56 2.91
C SER A 149 -34.18 -19.91 4.19
N GLU A 150 -34.67 -19.53 5.37
CA GLU A 150 -34.08 -19.89 6.66
C GLU A 150 -34.15 -21.39 6.93
N ALA A 151 -35.24 -22.07 6.57
CA ALA A 151 -35.36 -23.52 6.74
C ALA A 151 -34.36 -24.30 5.87
N VAL A 152 -34.09 -23.81 4.66
CA VAL A 152 -33.10 -24.37 3.72
C VAL A 152 -31.67 -24.02 4.16
N ILE A 153 -31.43 -22.76 4.55
CA ILE A 153 -30.13 -22.29 5.06
C ILE A 153 -29.73 -23.04 6.34
N ALA A 154 -30.67 -23.25 7.27
CA ALA A 154 -30.40 -23.94 8.53
C ALA A 154 -30.07 -25.43 8.36
N ARG A 155 -30.66 -26.08 7.35
CA ARG A 155 -30.44 -27.51 7.05
C ARG A 155 -29.29 -27.75 6.07
N ASP A 156 -28.90 -26.72 5.32
CA ASP A 156 -27.90 -26.76 4.26
C ASP A 156 -28.08 -27.95 3.31
N SER A 157 -29.34 -28.23 2.98
CA SER A 157 -29.72 -29.37 2.16
C SER A 157 -30.96 -29.02 1.33
N VAL A 158 -31.24 -29.80 0.30
CA VAL A 158 -32.50 -29.66 -0.44
C VAL A 158 -33.67 -30.03 0.48
N VAL A 159 -34.73 -29.23 0.49
CA VAL A 159 -35.92 -29.43 1.32
C VAL A 159 -37.16 -29.47 0.44
N LEU A 160 -38.05 -30.44 0.69
CA LEU A 160 -39.37 -30.54 0.06
C LEU A 160 -40.45 -30.19 1.08
N PHE A 161 -41.33 -29.29 0.70
CA PHE A 161 -42.48 -28.85 1.49
C PHE A 161 -43.79 -29.22 0.80
N ARG A 162 -44.77 -29.68 1.59
CA ARG A 162 -46.18 -29.90 1.20
C ARG A 162 -47.04 -28.78 1.79
N GLU A 163 -48.13 -28.42 1.10
CA GLU A 163 -48.98 -27.27 1.47
C GLU A 163 -48.21 -25.94 1.40
N GLY A 164 -47.51 -25.70 0.28
CA GLY A 164 -46.60 -24.57 0.11
C GLY A 164 -47.20 -23.19 0.37
N GLU A 165 -48.53 -23.04 0.28
CA GLU A 165 -49.24 -21.81 0.64
C GLU A 165 -49.07 -21.39 2.10
N ARG A 166 -48.84 -22.35 3.00
CA ARG A 166 -48.55 -22.07 4.42
C ARG A 166 -47.18 -21.40 4.62
N LEU A 167 -46.30 -21.52 3.62
CA LEU A 167 -45.01 -20.81 3.58
C LEU A 167 -45.16 -19.39 3.04
N PHE A 168 -46.30 -19.06 2.42
CA PHE A 168 -46.57 -17.77 1.80
C PHE A 168 -47.99 -17.26 2.09
N PRO A 169 -48.38 -17.08 3.38
CA PRO A 169 -49.74 -16.69 3.75
C PRO A 169 -50.20 -15.35 3.15
N GLY A 170 -49.26 -14.47 2.75
CA GLY A 170 -49.55 -13.22 2.04
C GLY A 170 -49.79 -13.34 0.52
N MET A 171 -49.76 -14.53 -0.07
CA MET A 171 -50.08 -14.78 -1.50
C MET A 171 -51.55 -15.15 -1.74
N THR A 172 -52.37 -15.31 -0.70
CA THR A 172 -53.76 -15.75 -0.83
C THR A 172 -54.65 -14.66 -1.43
N GLY A 173 -55.11 -14.87 -2.66
CA GLY A 173 -56.22 -14.10 -3.26
C GLY A 173 -56.23 -14.07 -4.79
N HIS A 174 -55.06 -13.93 -5.45
CA HIS A 174 -54.97 -13.70 -6.90
C HIS A 174 -53.81 -14.44 -7.62
N GLY A 175 -53.06 -15.33 -6.94
CA GLY A 175 -51.98 -16.13 -7.53
C GLY A 175 -52.31 -17.63 -7.68
N PRO A 176 -51.52 -18.40 -8.44
CA PRO A 176 -51.72 -19.85 -8.57
C PRO A 176 -51.51 -20.57 -7.22
N HIS A 177 -52.34 -21.58 -6.94
CA HIS A 177 -52.23 -22.42 -5.73
C HIS A 177 -50.84 -23.07 -5.67
N VAL A 178 -50.27 -23.31 -4.48
CA VAL A 178 -48.92 -23.91 -4.32
C VAL A 178 -49.01 -25.23 -3.55
N TYR A 179 -48.90 -26.34 -4.28
CA TYR A 179 -49.08 -27.69 -3.72
C TYR A 179 -47.80 -28.27 -3.12
N GLU A 180 -46.69 -28.23 -3.86
CA GLU A 180 -45.36 -28.64 -3.39
C GLU A 180 -44.31 -27.58 -3.74
N VAL A 181 -43.35 -27.40 -2.82
CA VAL A 181 -42.19 -26.52 -3.02
C VAL A 181 -40.92 -27.30 -2.76
N LEU A 182 -40.03 -27.32 -3.73
CA LEU A 182 -38.69 -27.90 -3.64
C LEU A 182 -37.68 -26.76 -3.60
N ALA A 183 -36.79 -26.74 -2.61
CA ALA A 183 -35.83 -25.65 -2.44
C ALA A 183 -34.42 -26.16 -2.12
N ALA A 184 -33.42 -25.63 -2.83
CA ALA A 184 -32.00 -25.96 -2.69
C ALA A 184 -31.22 -24.75 -2.13
N PRO A 185 -30.18 -24.97 -1.30
CA PRO A 185 -29.43 -23.91 -0.66
C PRO A 185 -28.54 -23.15 -1.66
N TRP A 186 -28.72 -21.84 -1.71
CA TRP A 186 -27.89 -20.95 -2.51
C TRP A 186 -26.64 -20.53 -1.74
N HIS A 187 -25.46 -20.85 -2.27
CA HIS A 187 -24.20 -20.62 -1.57
C HIS A 187 -23.51 -19.32 -1.99
N ALA A 188 -22.99 -18.58 -1.01
CA ALA A 188 -22.02 -17.52 -1.24
C ALA A 188 -20.83 -17.69 -0.29
N ARG A 189 -19.60 -17.69 -0.83
CA ARG A 189 -18.36 -17.88 -0.06
C ARG A 189 -18.36 -19.13 0.83
N GLY A 190 -18.92 -20.23 0.31
CA GLY A 190 -19.00 -21.51 1.03
C GLY A 190 -20.02 -21.54 2.17
N LYS A 191 -20.93 -20.57 2.25
CA LYS A 191 -22.03 -20.56 3.22
C LYS A 191 -23.38 -20.46 2.51
N PRO A 192 -24.43 -21.14 2.97
CA PRO A 192 -25.78 -20.93 2.46
C PRO A 192 -26.26 -19.52 2.84
N VAL A 193 -26.65 -18.73 1.86
CA VAL A 193 -27.12 -17.33 2.03
C VAL A 193 -28.53 -17.11 1.53
N GLY A 194 -29.12 -18.06 0.82
CA GLY A 194 -30.44 -17.96 0.23
C GLY A 194 -30.93 -19.31 -0.29
N ALA A 195 -31.92 -19.29 -1.18
CA ALA A 195 -32.49 -20.50 -1.75
C ALA A 195 -32.83 -20.34 -3.25
N LEU A 196 -32.57 -21.38 -4.03
CA LEU A 196 -33.20 -21.61 -5.33
C LEU A 196 -34.40 -22.52 -5.10
N TRP A 197 -35.61 -22.05 -5.43
CA TRP A 197 -36.85 -22.77 -5.20
C TRP A 197 -37.58 -23.06 -6.51
N ALA A 198 -38.35 -24.14 -6.53
CA ALA A 198 -39.20 -24.60 -7.60
C ALA A 198 -40.57 -25.02 -7.02
N MET A 199 -41.66 -24.71 -7.71
CA MET A 199 -43.03 -24.87 -7.21
C MET A 199 -43.91 -25.64 -8.20
N LYS A 200 -44.84 -26.43 -7.66
CA LYS A 200 -45.95 -27.04 -8.40
C LYS A 200 -47.26 -26.35 -8.04
N HIS A 201 -48.00 -25.93 -9.07
CA HIS A 201 -49.29 -25.27 -8.97
C HIS A 201 -50.48 -26.20 -9.27
N THR A 202 -50.20 -27.47 -9.58
CA THR A 202 -51.21 -28.50 -9.84
C THR A 202 -51.16 -29.62 -8.79
N PRO A 203 -52.31 -30.16 -8.37
CA PRO A 203 -52.38 -31.27 -7.41
C PRO A 203 -51.82 -32.59 -7.95
N GLU A 204 -51.77 -32.76 -9.28
CA GLU A 204 -51.21 -33.95 -9.94
C GLU A 204 -49.67 -33.91 -10.05
N GLY A 205 -49.05 -32.73 -9.94
CA GLY A 205 -47.61 -32.54 -10.05
C GLY A 205 -46.89 -32.83 -8.74
N GLN A 206 -45.96 -33.79 -8.75
CA GLN A 206 -45.11 -34.12 -7.61
C GLN A 206 -43.64 -34.04 -7.99
N PHE A 207 -42.80 -33.52 -7.08
CA PHE A 207 -41.35 -33.57 -7.25
C PHE A 207 -40.79 -34.94 -6.83
N ASP A 208 -39.71 -35.36 -7.49
CA ASP A 208 -38.98 -36.59 -7.21
C ASP A 208 -37.50 -36.35 -6.86
N ALA A 209 -36.77 -37.43 -6.57
CA ALA A 209 -35.36 -37.36 -6.17
C ALA A 209 -34.44 -36.81 -7.28
N GLU A 210 -34.82 -36.94 -8.55
CA GLU A 210 -34.07 -36.39 -9.68
C GLU A 210 -34.27 -34.88 -9.80
N ASP A 211 -35.50 -34.37 -9.55
CA ASP A 211 -35.75 -32.93 -9.46
C ASP A 211 -34.90 -32.27 -8.36
N ALA A 212 -34.78 -32.92 -7.21
CA ALA A 212 -33.94 -32.46 -6.10
C ALA A 212 -32.45 -32.36 -6.51
N ARG A 213 -31.94 -33.37 -7.21
CA ARG A 213 -30.56 -33.41 -7.71
C ARG A 213 -30.32 -32.29 -8.74
N LEU A 214 -31.22 -32.12 -9.69
CA LEU A 214 -31.13 -31.11 -10.74
C LEU A 214 -31.16 -29.69 -10.17
N LEU A 215 -32.05 -29.42 -9.22
CA LEU A 215 -32.14 -28.11 -8.56
C LEU A 215 -30.86 -27.78 -7.77
N GLN A 216 -30.27 -28.77 -7.09
CA GLN A 216 -29.00 -28.60 -6.38
C GLN A 216 -27.82 -28.35 -7.34
N SER A 217 -27.77 -29.08 -8.45
CA SER A 217 -26.76 -28.93 -9.52
C SER A 217 -26.76 -27.51 -10.12
N LEU A 218 -27.96 -27.00 -10.44
CA LEU A 218 -28.16 -25.63 -10.93
C LEU A 218 -27.74 -24.57 -9.89
N SER A 219 -28.16 -24.75 -8.63
CA SER A 219 -27.83 -23.81 -7.57
C SER A 219 -26.33 -23.69 -7.33
N HIS A 220 -25.61 -24.82 -7.32
CA HIS A 220 -24.16 -24.82 -7.12
C HIS A 220 -23.41 -24.15 -8.27
N THR A 221 -23.83 -24.43 -9.52
CA THR A 221 -23.20 -23.89 -10.72
C THR A 221 -23.37 -22.36 -10.82
N ALA A 222 -24.58 -21.85 -10.57
CA ALA A 222 -24.88 -20.42 -10.68
C ALA A 222 -24.33 -19.58 -9.50
N ALA A 223 -24.22 -20.18 -8.31
CA ALA A 223 -23.73 -19.55 -7.09
C ALA A 223 -22.28 -19.03 -7.20
N GLY A 224 -21.41 -19.75 -7.93
CA GLY A 224 -20.01 -19.36 -8.11
C GLY A 224 -19.84 -18.03 -8.85
N THR A 225 -20.62 -17.81 -9.91
CA THR A 225 -20.51 -16.61 -10.75
C THR A 225 -21.26 -15.39 -10.19
N PHE A 226 -22.31 -15.60 -9.40
CA PHE A 226 -22.95 -14.49 -8.67
C PHE A 226 -21.94 -13.73 -7.79
N GLN A 227 -21.01 -14.44 -7.14
CA GLN A 227 -19.98 -13.85 -6.28
C GLN A 227 -18.99 -12.97 -7.05
N THR A 228 -18.61 -13.39 -8.27
CA THR A 228 -17.70 -12.61 -9.12
C THR A 228 -18.35 -11.34 -9.65
N THR A 229 -19.64 -11.40 -10.03
CA THR A 229 -20.38 -10.24 -10.53
C THR A 229 -20.58 -9.20 -9.43
N GLU A 230 -20.91 -9.63 -8.20
CA GLU A 230 -21.12 -8.68 -7.09
C GLU A 230 -19.81 -7.97 -6.66
N ALA A 231 -18.68 -8.68 -6.70
CA ALA A 231 -17.37 -8.10 -6.42
C ALA A 231 -16.97 -7.04 -7.47
N LEU A 232 -17.34 -7.27 -8.74
CA LEU A 232 -17.08 -6.34 -9.84
C LEU A 232 -17.91 -5.06 -9.70
N ASP A 233 -19.22 -5.18 -9.43
CA ASP A 233 -20.10 -4.02 -9.23
C ASP A 233 -19.64 -3.14 -8.05
N GLN A 234 -19.12 -3.76 -6.97
CA GLN A 234 -18.57 -3.02 -5.82
C GLN A 234 -17.23 -2.33 -6.11
N ALA A 235 -16.46 -2.83 -7.08
CA ALA A 235 -15.22 -2.19 -7.52
C ALA A 235 -15.52 -0.98 -8.42
N GLU A 236 -16.45 -1.12 -9.35
CA GLU A 236 -16.87 -0.03 -10.24
C GLU A 236 -17.42 1.17 -9.47
N ALA A 237 -18.28 0.93 -8.45
CA ALA A 237 -18.82 1.99 -7.62
C ALA A 237 -17.73 2.80 -6.88
N ARG A 238 -16.68 2.13 -6.39
CA ARG A 238 -15.55 2.78 -5.72
C ARG A 238 -14.69 3.61 -6.67
N CYS A 239 -14.51 3.15 -7.91
CA CYS A 239 -13.79 3.93 -8.93
C CYS A 239 -14.52 5.24 -9.26
N MET A 240 -15.84 5.20 -9.45
CA MET A 240 -16.63 6.41 -9.75
C MET A 240 -16.56 7.45 -8.61
N GLU A 241 -16.50 7.01 -7.36
CA GLU A 241 -16.40 7.90 -6.21
C GLU A 241 -15.03 8.59 -6.12
N LEU A 242 -13.96 7.86 -6.44
CA LEU A 242 -12.60 8.42 -6.51
C LEU A 242 -12.43 9.41 -7.67
N GLU A 243 -13.00 9.12 -8.84
CA GLU A 243 -12.95 10.02 -10.01
C GLU A 243 -13.59 11.38 -9.69
N ARG A 244 -14.78 11.37 -9.06
CA ARG A 244 -15.46 12.60 -8.64
C ARG A 244 -14.61 13.42 -7.68
N GLY A 245 -13.90 12.76 -6.75
CA GLY A 245 -13.00 13.43 -5.81
C GLY A 245 -11.76 14.06 -6.45
N ILE A 246 -11.29 13.52 -7.58
CA ILE A 246 -10.17 14.09 -8.36
C ILE A 246 -10.63 15.34 -9.13
N GLU A 247 -11.83 15.30 -9.73
CA GLU A 247 -12.39 16.43 -10.47
C GLU A 247 -12.58 17.68 -9.59
N ASP A 248 -13.09 17.51 -8.37
CA ASP A 248 -13.30 18.64 -7.46
C ASP A 248 -11.98 19.28 -7.03
N ARG A 249 -10.96 18.48 -6.66
CA ARG A 249 -9.63 19.01 -6.29
C ARG A 249 -8.92 19.73 -7.45
N THR A 250 -9.14 19.28 -8.68
CA THR A 250 -8.56 19.90 -9.86
C THR A 250 -9.15 21.29 -10.11
N ARG A 251 -10.44 21.47 -9.81
CA ARG A 251 -11.14 22.76 -9.92
C ARG A 251 -10.59 23.79 -8.93
N ASP A 252 -10.45 23.41 -7.66
CA ASP A 252 -9.92 24.28 -6.60
C ASP A 252 -8.51 24.81 -6.91
N LEU A 253 -7.65 23.95 -7.47
CA LEU A 253 -6.28 24.33 -7.83
C LEU A 253 -6.24 25.37 -8.96
N SER A 254 -7.14 25.26 -9.93
CA SER A 254 -7.24 26.20 -11.06
C SER A 254 -7.65 27.60 -10.60
N GLU A 255 -8.61 27.69 -9.69
CA GLU A 255 -9.08 28.98 -9.14
C GLU A 255 -7.98 29.70 -8.34
N ALA A 256 -7.19 28.96 -7.56
CA ALA A 256 -6.07 29.52 -6.81
C ALA A 256 -4.98 30.13 -7.72
N GLN A 257 -4.67 29.48 -8.85
CA GLN A 257 -3.67 29.96 -9.80
C GLN A 257 -4.07 31.26 -10.51
N GLU A 258 -5.36 31.41 -10.82
CA GLU A 258 -5.86 32.62 -11.48
C GLU A 258 -5.80 33.85 -10.57
N SER A 259 -6.07 33.67 -9.27
CA SER A 259 -5.95 34.73 -8.26
C SER A 259 -4.51 35.27 -8.16
N ALA A 260 -3.51 34.38 -8.16
CA ALA A 260 -2.10 34.77 -8.07
C ALA A 260 -1.65 35.65 -9.25
N ARG A 261 -2.04 35.32 -10.49
CA ARG A 261 -1.69 36.10 -11.69
C ARG A 261 -2.22 37.53 -11.66
N LYS A 262 -3.41 37.76 -11.09
CA LYS A 262 -4.02 39.09 -10.99
C LYS A 262 -3.23 40.02 -10.05
N ILE A 263 -2.61 39.47 -9.01
CA ILE A 263 -1.80 40.24 -8.05
C ILE A 263 -0.49 40.73 -8.70
N GLU A 264 0.17 39.86 -9.48
CA GLU A 264 1.46 40.15 -10.12
C GLU A 264 1.37 41.29 -11.13
N ALA A 265 0.31 41.31 -11.96
CA ALA A 265 0.10 42.36 -12.97
C ALA A 265 -0.07 43.76 -12.36
N ARG A 266 -0.68 43.86 -11.18
CA ARG A 266 -0.88 45.13 -10.47
C ARG A 266 0.45 45.73 -9.98
N LEU A 267 1.35 44.89 -9.47
CA LEU A 267 2.64 45.34 -8.93
C LEU A 267 3.54 45.96 -10.01
N ALA A 268 3.48 45.44 -11.24
CA ALA A 268 4.28 45.93 -12.36
C ALA A 268 3.91 47.36 -12.78
N GLN A 269 2.62 47.70 -12.73
CA GLN A 269 2.13 49.02 -13.14
C GLN A 269 2.54 50.14 -12.18
N GLU A 270 2.62 49.85 -10.87
CA GLU A 270 3.05 50.82 -9.85
C GLU A 270 4.53 51.20 -9.99
N LEU A 271 5.36 50.29 -10.50
CA LEU A 271 6.81 50.47 -10.59
C LEU A 271 7.24 51.45 -11.70
N GLU A 272 6.47 51.55 -12.78
CA GLU A 272 6.78 52.42 -13.91
C GLU A 272 6.48 53.90 -13.61
N GLY A 273 5.40 54.18 -12.87
CA GLY A 273 5.07 55.55 -12.44
C GLY A 273 6.13 56.17 -11.53
N ALA A 274 6.85 55.36 -10.76
CA ALA A 274 7.92 55.83 -9.87
C ALA A 274 9.14 56.38 -10.62
N ARG A 275 9.44 55.90 -11.84
CA ARG A 275 10.63 56.30 -12.61
C ARG A 275 10.55 57.72 -13.17
N GLN A 276 9.38 58.17 -13.60
CA GLN A 276 9.20 59.50 -14.20
C GLN A 276 9.37 60.63 -13.17
N LEU A 277 8.89 60.42 -11.94
CA LEU A 277 9.08 61.38 -10.84
C LEU A 277 10.56 61.53 -10.43
N GLN A 278 11.34 60.45 -10.54
CA GLN A 278 12.77 60.46 -10.21
C GLN A 278 13.58 61.37 -11.13
N GLN A 279 13.15 61.55 -12.39
CA GLN A 279 13.86 62.36 -13.37
C GLN A 279 13.73 63.87 -13.08
N VAL A 280 12.58 64.32 -12.59
CA VAL A 280 12.35 65.74 -12.24
C VAL A 280 13.12 66.10 -10.96
N SER A 281 13.20 65.15 -10.01
CA SER A 281 13.96 65.28 -8.76
C SER A 281 15.48 65.50 -8.96
N LEU A 282 16.04 65.07 -10.10
CA LEU A 282 17.47 65.20 -10.40
C LEU A 282 17.89 66.63 -10.81
N GLU A 283 16.97 67.46 -11.31
CA GLU A 283 17.28 68.83 -11.75
C GLU A 283 17.31 69.84 -10.57
N LEU A 284 16.78 69.47 -9.41
CA LEU A 284 16.64 70.32 -8.21
C LEU A 284 17.89 70.37 -7.30
N LEU A 285 19.01 69.77 -7.69
CA LEU A 285 20.21 69.59 -6.85
C LEU A 285 21.24 70.76 -6.87
N SER A 286 20.81 72.02 -7.01
CA SER A 286 21.72 73.19 -6.90
C SER A 286 21.61 73.93 -5.55
N ASN A 287 22.74 74.34 -4.96
CA ASN A 287 22.95 74.36 -3.51
C ASN A 287 22.73 75.73 -2.79
N ARG A 288 21.66 76.50 -3.11
CA ARG A 288 21.28 77.71 -2.33
C ARG A 288 19.75 77.84 -2.14
N PRO A 289 19.22 77.66 -0.92
CA PRO A 289 17.76 77.56 -0.68
C PRO A 289 17.00 78.87 -0.96
N GLU A 290 17.59 80.04 -0.75
CA GLU A 290 16.89 81.31 -1.04
C GLU A 290 16.76 81.59 -2.54
N LEU A 291 17.69 81.09 -3.36
CA LEU A 291 17.63 81.19 -4.83
C LEU A 291 16.68 80.13 -5.43
N LEU A 292 16.44 79.03 -4.72
CA LEU A 292 15.56 77.94 -5.14
C LEU A 292 14.08 78.33 -5.13
N TYR A 293 13.60 79.07 -4.12
CA TYR A 293 12.19 79.50 -4.07
C TYR A 293 11.81 80.41 -5.24
N GLU A 294 12.72 81.31 -5.60
CA GLU A 294 12.53 82.21 -6.74
C GLU A 294 12.52 81.46 -8.08
N GLN A 295 13.35 80.42 -8.22
CA GLN A 295 13.36 79.55 -9.40
C GLN A 295 12.09 78.69 -9.52
N ILE A 296 11.57 78.20 -8.39
CA ILE A 296 10.28 77.50 -8.34
C ILE A 296 9.17 78.43 -8.80
N LEU A 297 9.18 79.69 -8.38
CA LEU A 297 8.22 80.68 -8.85
C LEU A 297 8.35 80.94 -10.35
N ASP A 298 9.56 81.06 -10.89
CA ASP A 298 9.77 81.25 -12.32
C ASP A 298 9.24 80.03 -13.12
N ALA A 299 9.50 78.81 -12.66
CA ALA A 299 8.99 77.58 -13.28
C ALA A 299 7.46 77.43 -13.13
N ALA A 300 6.91 77.81 -11.98
CA ALA A 300 5.46 77.89 -11.75
C ALA A 300 4.79 78.86 -12.71
N MET A 301 5.36 80.06 -12.89
CA MET A 301 4.89 81.06 -13.85
C MET A 301 4.98 80.58 -15.30
N ALA A 302 6.04 79.84 -15.64
CA ALA A 302 6.23 79.28 -16.98
C ALA A 302 5.21 78.18 -17.30
N VAL A 303 4.99 77.23 -16.37
CA VAL A 303 3.99 76.14 -16.51
C VAL A 303 2.59 76.72 -16.64
N MET A 304 2.25 77.71 -15.81
CA MET A 304 0.91 78.30 -15.76
C MET A 304 0.70 79.49 -16.70
N ARG A 305 1.76 79.92 -17.41
CA ARG A 305 1.79 81.11 -18.29
C ARG A 305 1.23 82.37 -17.59
N SER A 306 1.58 82.54 -16.33
CA SER A 306 1.07 83.62 -15.48
C SER A 306 1.99 84.85 -15.47
N GLN A 307 1.49 86.01 -15.04
CA GLN A 307 2.26 87.26 -14.96
C GLN A 307 2.77 87.57 -13.55
N GLY A 308 2.28 86.84 -12.54
CA GLY A 308 2.81 86.87 -11.19
C GLY A 308 2.71 85.50 -10.51
N ALA A 309 3.46 85.33 -9.43
CA ALA A 309 3.41 84.17 -8.57
C ALA A 309 3.90 84.50 -7.16
N SER A 310 3.47 83.72 -6.17
CA SER A 310 3.91 83.85 -4.79
C SER A 310 4.05 82.50 -4.10
N MET A 311 4.96 82.44 -3.14
CA MET A 311 5.19 81.25 -2.33
C MET A 311 5.22 81.64 -0.87
N GLN A 312 4.45 80.92 -0.05
CA GLN A 312 4.33 81.15 1.39
C GLN A 312 4.60 79.85 2.15
N ILE A 313 5.16 79.95 3.36
CA ILE A 313 5.34 78.83 4.28
C ILE A 313 4.37 78.95 5.44
N LEU A 314 3.81 77.82 5.88
CA LEU A 314 2.91 77.76 7.01
C LEU A 314 3.70 77.59 8.31
N GLU A 315 3.51 78.51 9.25
CA GLU A 315 3.96 78.36 10.63
C GLU A 315 2.96 77.46 11.37
N PRO A 316 3.32 76.21 11.77
CA PRO A 316 2.36 75.21 12.23
C PRO A 316 1.63 75.59 13.52
N ASP A 317 2.30 76.33 14.41
CA ASP A 317 1.80 76.66 15.74
C ASP A 317 0.87 77.88 15.75
N THR A 318 1.04 78.78 14.78
CA THR A 318 0.32 80.06 14.71
C THR A 318 -0.74 80.08 13.61
N GLY A 319 -0.67 79.16 12.64
CA GLY A 319 -1.57 79.14 11.48
C GLY A 319 -1.32 80.29 10.50
N ILE A 320 -0.18 80.99 10.62
CA ILE A 320 0.15 82.13 9.77
C ILE A 320 0.94 81.64 8.56
N LEU A 321 0.49 82.06 7.36
CA LEU A 321 1.26 81.95 6.13
C LEU A 321 2.22 83.12 6.02
N LYS A 322 3.52 82.84 6.02
CA LYS A 322 4.57 83.84 5.85
C LYS A 322 5.08 83.82 4.40
N LEU A 323 5.16 84.98 3.77
CA LEU A 323 5.69 85.11 2.42
C LEU A 323 7.18 84.78 2.37
N LEU A 324 7.53 83.82 1.52
CA LEU A 324 8.92 83.42 1.26
C LEU A 324 9.48 84.12 0.03
N ALA A 325 8.69 84.20 -1.04
CA ALA A 325 9.09 84.77 -2.32
C ALA A 325 7.87 85.23 -3.12
N TRP A 326 8.05 86.21 -4.01
CA TRP A 326 6.99 86.68 -4.90
C TRP A 326 7.55 87.32 -6.18
N ARG A 327 6.70 87.35 -7.23
CA ARG A 327 6.98 87.92 -8.55
C ARG A 327 5.76 88.66 -9.09
N GLY A 328 5.98 89.83 -9.68
CA GLY A 328 4.95 90.55 -10.44
C GLY A 328 3.92 91.34 -9.63
N PHE A 329 4.12 91.55 -8.33
CA PHE A 329 3.22 92.32 -7.46
C PHE A 329 3.67 93.77 -7.25
N HIS A 330 2.76 94.65 -6.83
CA HIS A 330 3.12 95.96 -6.29
C HIS A 330 3.74 95.78 -4.87
N PRO A 331 4.81 96.51 -4.50
CA PRO A 331 5.47 96.34 -3.19
C PRO A 331 4.53 96.46 -1.98
N ASP A 332 3.60 97.42 -2.02
CA ASP A 332 2.61 97.60 -0.93
C ASP A 332 1.62 96.42 -0.82
N ALA A 333 1.29 95.78 -1.95
CA ALA A 333 0.46 94.57 -1.95
C ALA A 333 1.25 93.35 -1.43
N ALA A 334 2.54 93.24 -1.78
CA ALA A 334 3.40 92.20 -1.24
C ALA A 334 3.61 92.36 0.29
N ALA A 335 3.74 93.59 0.78
CA ALA A 335 3.84 93.89 2.21
C ALA A 335 2.55 93.51 2.96
N PHE A 336 1.38 93.71 2.34
CA PHE A 336 0.11 93.24 2.88
C PHE A 336 0.05 91.70 2.99
N TRP A 337 0.57 90.98 1.99
CA TRP A 337 0.61 89.50 1.97
C TRP A 337 1.82 88.86 2.67
N ASP A 338 2.68 89.65 3.33
CA ASP A 338 3.88 89.14 4.01
C ASP A 338 3.50 88.15 5.13
N ARG A 339 2.39 88.41 5.82
CA ARG A 339 1.83 87.53 6.86
C ARG A 339 0.32 87.45 6.71
N VAL A 340 -0.18 86.30 6.25
CA VAL A 340 -1.61 86.06 6.03
C VAL A 340 -2.11 85.03 7.04
N ASP A 341 -3.11 85.41 7.83
CA ASP A 341 -3.80 84.48 8.75
C ASP A 341 -4.66 83.50 7.94
N CYS A 342 -4.57 82.20 8.22
CA CYS A 342 -5.35 81.16 7.55
C CYS A 342 -6.87 81.29 7.73
N ASN A 343 -7.34 82.16 8.64
CA ASN A 343 -8.76 82.45 8.85
C ASN A 343 -9.27 83.65 8.04
N SER A 344 -8.39 84.40 7.40
CA SER A 344 -8.74 85.56 6.56
C SER A 344 -9.61 85.17 5.36
N ALA A 345 -10.35 86.14 4.81
CA ALA A 345 -11.11 85.98 3.58
C ALA A 345 -10.20 86.15 2.34
N SER A 346 -9.25 85.23 2.19
CA SER A 346 -8.29 85.20 1.09
C SER A 346 -8.33 83.85 0.35
N THR A 347 -7.82 83.84 -0.88
CA THR A 347 -7.76 82.61 -1.70
C THR A 347 -6.84 81.56 -1.09
N CYS A 348 -5.74 81.97 -0.45
CA CYS A 348 -4.81 81.07 0.25
C CYS A 348 -5.46 80.42 1.48
N SER A 349 -6.24 81.19 2.25
CA SER A 349 -6.99 80.68 3.40
C SER A 349 -8.03 79.65 2.99
N GLU A 350 -8.81 79.93 1.94
CA GLU A 350 -9.80 78.98 1.44
C GLU A 350 -9.13 77.70 0.91
N ALA A 351 -7.97 77.83 0.25
CA ALA A 351 -7.20 76.69 -0.24
C ALA A 351 -6.61 75.84 0.90
N LEU A 352 -6.17 76.46 2.01
CA LEU A 352 -5.74 75.74 3.21
C LEU A 352 -6.91 75.03 3.91
N LYS A 353 -8.05 75.71 4.10
CA LYS A 353 -9.24 75.15 4.77
C LYS A 353 -9.82 73.96 4.03
N THR A 354 -9.92 74.09 2.71
CA THR A 354 -10.44 73.02 1.85
C THR A 354 -9.39 71.94 1.57
N GLY A 355 -8.10 72.25 1.80
CA GLY A 355 -6.97 71.40 1.44
C GLY A 355 -6.85 71.16 -0.07
N ARG A 356 -7.51 71.99 -0.88
CA ARG A 356 -7.60 71.86 -2.34
C ARG A 356 -7.22 73.16 -3.01
N ARG A 357 -6.80 73.06 -4.27
CA ARG A 357 -6.53 74.23 -5.11
C ARG A 357 -7.81 75.08 -5.25
N ILE A 358 -7.66 76.38 -5.03
CA ILE A 358 -8.71 77.36 -5.30
C ILE A 358 -8.33 78.13 -6.55
N LEU A 359 -9.25 78.24 -7.50
CA LEU A 359 -9.12 79.06 -8.70
C LEU A 359 -10.18 80.15 -8.66
N VAL A 360 -9.75 81.39 -8.83
CA VAL A 360 -10.61 82.55 -9.04
C VAL A 360 -10.32 83.06 -10.45
N SER A 361 -11.22 82.78 -11.38
CA SER A 361 -11.10 83.11 -12.79
C SER A 361 -11.20 84.62 -13.07
N ASP A 362 -11.92 85.36 -12.21
CA ASP A 362 -11.94 86.83 -12.19
C ASP A 362 -12.18 87.36 -10.77
N THR A 363 -11.19 88.05 -10.19
CA THR A 363 -11.23 88.57 -8.81
C THR A 363 -12.32 89.63 -8.61
N GLU A 364 -12.65 90.42 -9.64
CA GLU A 364 -13.69 91.47 -9.57
C GLU A 364 -15.12 90.91 -9.47
N THR A 365 -15.32 89.66 -9.91
CA THR A 365 -16.63 88.99 -9.86
C THR A 365 -16.74 87.98 -8.72
N CYS A 366 -15.66 87.80 -7.96
CA CYS A 366 -15.59 86.82 -6.89
C CYS A 366 -16.31 87.32 -5.63
N THR A 367 -17.40 86.65 -5.26
CA THR A 367 -18.33 87.12 -4.22
C THR A 367 -17.74 87.16 -2.81
N PHE A 368 -16.79 86.29 -2.49
CA PHE A 368 -16.17 86.27 -1.15
C PHE A 368 -14.99 87.24 -0.99
N MET A 369 -14.45 87.74 -2.10
CA MET A 369 -13.41 88.78 -2.12
C MET A 369 -14.02 90.19 -2.20
N ALA A 370 -15.31 90.32 -2.52
CA ALA A 370 -15.98 91.60 -2.65
C ALA A 370 -15.94 92.39 -1.33
N GLY A 371 -15.31 93.57 -1.34
CA GLY A 371 -15.21 94.45 -0.18
C GLY A 371 -14.12 94.06 0.84
N THR A 372 -13.24 93.12 0.52
CA THR A 372 -12.09 92.76 1.37
C THR A 372 -10.85 93.59 1.00
N GLU A 373 -9.94 93.77 1.96
CA GLU A 373 -8.62 94.40 1.71
C GLU A 373 -7.76 93.56 0.75
N ASP A 374 -8.03 92.25 0.66
CA ASP A 374 -7.39 91.34 -0.29
C ASP A 374 -7.67 91.78 -1.73
N LEU A 375 -8.93 92.07 -2.08
CA LEU A 375 -9.30 92.54 -3.42
C LEU A 375 -8.62 93.88 -3.78
N GLU A 376 -8.46 94.78 -2.82
CA GLU A 376 -7.72 96.03 -3.04
C GLU A 376 -6.23 95.78 -3.31
N ALA A 377 -5.60 94.80 -2.64
CA ALA A 377 -4.23 94.37 -2.93
C ALA A 377 -4.08 93.76 -4.34
N TYR A 378 -5.09 92.99 -4.81
CA TYR A 378 -5.15 92.52 -6.20
C TYR A 378 -5.27 93.68 -7.21
N ARG A 379 -6.14 94.67 -6.95
CA ARG A 379 -6.31 95.87 -7.77
C ARG A 379 -5.02 96.70 -7.86
N LEU A 380 -4.35 96.92 -6.73
CA LEU A 380 -3.06 97.61 -6.65
C LEU A 380 -1.99 96.95 -7.53
N SER A 381 -2.01 95.62 -7.63
CA SER A 381 -1.08 94.86 -8.50
C SER A 381 -1.61 94.63 -9.92
N SER A 382 -2.77 95.18 -10.28
CA SER A 382 -3.46 94.95 -11.56
C SER A 382 -3.71 93.47 -11.88
N LEU A 383 -4.00 92.65 -10.86
CA LEU A 383 -4.23 91.22 -10.99
C LEU A 383 -5.74 90.92 -11.03
N ARG A 384 -6.15 90.11 -12.00
CA ARG A 384 -7.55 89.79 -12.29
C ARG A 384 -7.89 88.33 -12.10
N ALA A 385 -6.93 87.41 -12.06
CA ALA A 385 -7.19 86.01 -11.74
C ALA A 385 -6.09 85.43 -10.87
N VAL A 386 -6.42 84.41 -10.08
CA VAL A 386 -5.45 83.71 -9.22
C VAL A 386 -5.84 82.26 -9.04
N GLN A 387 -4.83 81.41 -8.97
CA GLN A 387 -4.98 80.10 -8.36
C GLN A 387 -4.01 79.97 -7.19
N SER A 388 -4.47 79.35 -6.12
CA SER A 388 -3.68 79.08 -4.92
C SER A 388 -3.74 77.57 -4.65
N THR A 389 -2.57 76.93 -4.68
CA THR A 389 -2.41 75.49 -4.45
C THR A 389 -1.66 75.27 -3.14
N PRO A 390 -2.28 74.58 -2.15
CA PRO A 390 -1.59 74.29 -0.90
C PRO A 390 -0.44 73.32 -1.17
N LEU A 391 0.75 73.69 -0.68
CA LEU A 391 1.91 72.80 -0.67
C LEU A 391 1.74 71.85 0.50
N GLN A 392 1.55 70.58 0.19
CA GLN A 392 1.33 69.55 1.19
C GLN A 392 2.52 68.61 1.20
N SER A 393 2.98 68.26 2.40
CA SER A 393 3.88 67.14 2.60
C SER A 393 3.22 65.87 2.05
N ARG A 394 4.01 64.84 1.79
CA ARG A 394 3.53 63.53 1.33
C ARG A 394 2.46 62.91 2.25
N ASN A 395 2.37 63.36 3.49
CA ASN A 395 1.36 62.96 4.49
C ASN A 395 0.10 63.86 4.52
N GLY A 396 -0.06 64.77 3.55
CA GLY A 396 -1.21 65.68 3.46
C GLY A 396 -1.15 66.88 4.42
N ARG A 397 -0.09 67.01 5.24
CA ARG A 397 0.10 68.19 6.09
C ARG A 397 0.41 69.41 5.24
N ALA A 398 -0.33 70.48 5.42
CA ALA A 398 -0.01 71.76 4.79
C ALA A 398 1.36 72.27 5.27
N LEU A 399 2.28 72.48 4.34
CA LEU A 399 3.60 73.06 4.55
C LEU A 399 3.64 74.54 4.16
N GLY A 400 2.76 74.95 3.24
CA GLY A 400 2.76 76.28 2.68
C GLY A 400 1.77 76.43 1.54
N MET A 401 1.98 77.44 0.71
CA MET A 401 1.13 77.77 -0.43
C MET A 401 2.00 78.18 -1.61
N VAL A 402 1.59 77.81 -2.82
CA VAL A 402 2.11 78.38 -4.05
C VAL A 402 0.94 78.89 -4.89
N SER A 403 1.05 80.13 -5.35
CA SER A 403 -0.02 80.80 -6.08
C SER A 403 0.51 81.42 -7.37
N THR A 404 -0.31 81.39 -8.43
CA THR A 404 -0.01 82.03 -9.71
C THR A 404 -1.15 82.98 -10.10
N HIS A 405 -0.80 84.11 -10.71
CA HIS A 405 -1.68 85.26 -10.87
C HIS A 405 -1.62 85.81 -12.30
N TRP A 406 -2.77 86.23 -12.83
CA TRP A 406 -2.92 86.80 -14.18
C TRP A 406 -3.51 88.20 -14.14
N ARG A 407 -3.17 89.04 -15.12
CA ARG A 407 -3.67 90.44 -15.22
C ARG A 407 -5.01 90.56 -15.94
N GLU A 408 -5.45 89.49 -16.59
CA GLU A 408 -6.75 89.36 -17.25
C GLU A 408 -7.50 88.17 -16.65
N PRO A 409 -8.85 88.12 -16.76
CA PRO A 409 -9.61 86.94 -16.40
C PRO A 409 -9.08 85.69 -17.11
N HIS A 410 -8.82 84.62 -16.37
CA HIS A 410 -8.09 83.46 -16.90
C HIS A 410 -8.48 82.13 -16.23
N GLU A 411 -8.58 81.08 -17.03
CA GLU A 411 -8.79 79.70 -16.58
C GLU A 411 -7.73 78.77 -17.18
N PRO A 412 -6.80 78.22 -16.37
CA PRO A 412 -5.80 77.28 -16.84
C PRO A 412 -6.40 75.95 -17.30
N SER A 413 -5.73 75.27 -18.24
CA SER A 413 -6.18 73.97 -18.72
C SER A 413 -5.90 72.85 -17.71
N LYS A 414 -6.58 71.69 -17.86
CA LYS A 414 -6.33 70.51 -17.02
C LYS A 414 -4.88 69.99 -17.12
N ASP A 415 -4.24 70.19 -18.27
CA ASP A 415 -2.85 69.78 -18.48
C ASP A 415 -1.87 70.72 -17.76
N ASP A 416 -2.17 72.04 -17.74
CA ASP A 416 -1.40 73.03 -16.97
C ASP A 416 -1.44 72.69 -15.47
N PHE A 417 -2.61 72.31 -14.95
CA PHE A 417 -2.75 71.87 -13.55
C PHE A 417 -2.00 70.57 -13.25
N SER A 418 -2.08 69.57 -14.12
CA SER A 418 -1.37 68.30 -13.93
C SER A 418 0.14 68.50 -13.81
N ARG A 419 0.73 69.34 -14.66
CA ARG A 419 2.16 69.68 -14.63
C ARG A 419 2.51 70.55 -13.43
N PHE A 420 1.65 71.49 -13.08
CA PHE A 420 1.83 72.31 -11.89
C PHE A 420 1.76 71.52 -10.59
N ASP A 421 0.93 70.47 -10.53
CA ASP A 421 0.87 69.58 -9.37
C ASP A 421 2.17 68.77 -9.18
N VAL A 422 2.94 68.54 -10.26
CA VAL A 422 4.29 67.97 -10.15
C VAL A 422 5.23 68.99 -9.52
N LEU A 423 5.26 70.23 -10.05
CA LEU A 423 6.10 71.30 -9.51
C LEU A 423 5.74 71.68 -8.06
N GLY A 424 4.46 71.69 -7.72
CA GLY A 424 3.97 71.92 -6.36
C GLY A 424 4.42 70.81 -5.39
N ARG A 425 4.49 69.56 -5.85
CA ARG A 425 5.04 68.45 -5.04
C ARG A 425 6.54 68.60 -4.81
N GLU A 426 7.30 69.03 -5.82
CA GLU A 426 8.74 69.25 -5.67
C GLU A 426 9.07 70.43 -4.77
N ALA A 427 8.29 71.51 -4.87
CA ALA A 427 8.38 72.66 -4.00
C ALA A 427 8.04 72.31 -2.54
N ALA A 428 7.05 71.44 -2.33
CA ALA A 428 6.73 70.89 -1.02
C ALA A 428 7.87 70.00 -0.48
N ASP A 429 8.42 69.11 -1.31
CA ASP A 429 9.56 68.24 -0.95
C ASP A 429 10.82 69.06 -0.58
N LEU A 430 11.08 70.20 -1.23
CA LEU A 430 12.19 71.10 -0.87
C LEU A 430 11.98 71.80 0.48
N ILE A 431 10.78 72.32 0.75
CA ILE A 431 10.45 72.91 2.06
C ILE A 431 10.51 71.85 3.16
N GLU A 432 10.00 70.65 2.89
CA GLU A 432 10.07 69.51 3.79
C GLU A 432 11.51 69.07 4.04
N ARG A 433 12.37 69.04 3.01
CA ARG A 433 13.80 68.71 3.15
C ARG A 433 14.53 69.72 4.01
N ALA A 434 14.31 71.03 3.82
CA ALA A 434 14.92 72.06 4.65
C ALA A 434 14.50 71.95 6.13
N GLN A 435 13.22 71.65 6.40
CA GLN A 435 12.74 71.35 7.76
C GLN A 435 13.32 70.04 8.31
N THR A 436 13.46 69.02 7.46
CA THR A 436 14.03 67.71 7.82
C THR A 436 15.52 67.79 8.09
N GLU A 437 16.27 68.66 7.42
CA GLU A 437 17.71 68.88 7.64
C GLU A 437 17.97 69.60 8.97
N ALA A 438 17.08 70.51 9.37
CA ALA A 438 17.07 71.06 10.72
C ALA A 438 16.75 69.97 11.77
N ALA A 439 15.80 69.07 11.50
CA ALA A 439 15.50 67.91 12.34
C ALA A 439 16.63 66.85 12.32
N LEU A 440 17.39 66.75 11.23
CA LEU A 440 18.55 65.88 11.09
C LEU A 440 19.67 66.33 12.03
N ARG A 441 19.87 67.64 12.18
CA ARG A 441 20.82 68.21 13.15
C ARG A 441 20.45 67.85 14.61
N GLU A 442 19.16 67.74 14.91
CA GLU A 442 18.66 67.22 16.18
C GLU A 442 18.81 65.68 16.29
N SER A 443 18.58 64.97 15.19
CA SER A 443 18.83 63.53 15.06
C SER A 443 20.32 63.19 15.23
N GLU A 444 21.26 64.00 14.74
CA GLU A 444 22.70 63.83 14.93
C GLU A 444 23.09 63.89 16.42
N ALA A 445 22.50 64.80 17.18
CA ALA A 445 22.66 64.84 18.63
C ALA A 445 22.12 63.56 19.30
N ARG A 446 21.01 63.00 18.77
CA ARG A 446 20.46 61.70 19.20
C ARG A 446 21.32 60.52 18.77
N LEU A 447 21.94 60.56 17.58
CA LEU A 447 22.81 59.53 17.03
C LEU A 447 24.12 59.45 17.81
N LYS A 448 24.63 60.59 18.28
CA LYS A 448 25.73 60.65 19.24
C LYS A 448 25.41 59.88 20.53
N ALA A 449 24.21 60.05 21.08
CA ALA A 449 23.76 59.30 22.24
C ALA A 449 23.51 57.80 21.94
N ALA A 450 23.09 57.46 20.70
CA ALA A 450 22.90 56.07 20.27
C ALA A 450 24.23 55.32 20.05
N VAL A 451 25.26 55.99 19.51
CA VAL A 451 26.63 55.43 19.38
C VAL A 451 27.23 55.13 20.76
N ASP A 452 26.93 55.94 21.77
CA ASP A 452 27.36 55.68 23.14
C ASP A 452 26.71 54.42 23.75
N LEU A 453 25.51 54.01 23.29
CA LEU A 453 24.80 52.81 23.75
C LEU A 453 25.33 51.47 23.17
N VAL A 454 25.97 51.46 21.99
CA VAL A 454 26.37 50.23 21.26
C VAL A 454 27.77 49.72 21.67
N GLU A 455 28.39 50.28 22.71
CA GLU A 455 29.72 49.87 23.23
C GLU A 455 30.86 49.76 22.18
N LEU A 456 30.74 50.44 21.03
CA LEU A 456 31.79 50.47 20.01
C LEU A 456 33.01 51.26 20.49
N GLY A 457 34.21 50.71 20.28
CA GLY A 457 35.46 51.46 20.40
C GLY A 457 35.74 52.23 19.11
N ARG A 458 36.38 53.39 19.21
CA ARG A 458 36.80 54.19 18.06
C ARG A 458 38.29 54.42 18.11
N TYR A 459 38.89 54.42 16.94
CA TYR A 459 40.28 54.76 16.76
C TYR A 459 40.48 55.68 15.57
N SER A 460 41.50 56.52 15.67
CA SER A 460 42.06 57.23 14.54
C SER A 460 43.57 57.11 14.53
N TRP A 461 44.16 56.96 13.34
CA TRP A 461 45.59 56.84 13.16
C TRP A 461 46.04 57.75 12.02
N ASN A 462 47.14 58.47 12.21
CA ASN A 462 47.80 59.22 11.15
C ASN A 462 49.07 58.46 10.72
N PRO A 463 49.10 57.84 9.52
CA PRO A 463 50.25 57.08 9.06
C PRO A 463 51.53 57.91 8.83
N GLN A 464 51.42 59.24 8.66
CA GLN A 464 52.56 60.12 8.40
C GLN A 464 53.26 60.55 9.70
N THR A 465 52.49 60.84 10.74
CA THR A 465 53.01 61.28 12.05
C THR A 465 53.10 60.15 13.07
N ASN A 466 52.55 58.98 12.72
CA ASN A 466 52.30 57.84 13.60
C ASN A 466 51.46 58.18 14.84
N GLU A 467 50.63 59.22 14.76
CA GLU A 467 49.74 59.61 15.85
C GLU A 467 48.53 58.66 15.89
N LEU A 468 48.43 57.83 16.92
CA LEU A 468 47.32 56.90 17.15
C LEU A 468 46.47 57.38 18.34
N LYS A 469 45.16 57.48 18.13
CA LYS A 469 44.19 57.91 19.13
C LYS A 469 43.12 56.85 19.28
N TRP A 470 43.01 56.31 20.48
CA TRP A 470 41.93 55.41 20.88
C TRP A 470 41.04 56.08 21.90
N ASP A 471 39.73 55.90 21.74
CA ASP A 471 38.79 56.24 22.80
C ASP A 471 38.82 55.23 23.95
N GLU A 472 38.09 55.55 25.02
CA GLU A 472 38.08 54.78 26.26
C GLU A 472 37.63 53.32 26.05
N LYS A 473 36.63 53.10 25.18
CA LYS A 473 36.09 51.77 24.86
C LYS A 473 37.10 50.93 24.09
N CYS A 474 37.78 51.53 23.10
CA CYS A 474 38.86 50.86 22.38
C CYS A 474 39.99 50.45 23.35
N ARG A 475 40.42 51.34 24.25
CA ARG A 475 41.44 51.00 25.28
C ARG A 475 41.00 49.85 26.19
N ALA A 476 39.74 49.85 26.62
CA ALA A 476 39.18 48.79 27.47
C ALA A 476 39.15 47.41 26.77
N MET A 477 38.88 47.36 25.46
CA MET A 477 38.87 46.09 24.71
C MET A 477 40.24 45.40 24.69
N TRP A 478 41.32 46.18 24.67
CA TRP A 478 42.71 45.73 24.76
C TRP A 478 43.24 45.65 26.21
N GLY A 479 42.44 46.01 27.22
CA GLY A 479 42.84 45.96 28.63
C GLY A 479 43.83 47.03 29.07
N LEU A 480 43.99 48.10 28.29
CA LEU A 480 44.96 49.16 28.56
C LEU A 480 44.40 50.22 29.54
N PRO A 481 45.21 50.74 30.47
CA PRO A 481 44.81 51.85 31.33
C PRO A 481 44.63 53.16 30.53
N ALA A 482 43.82 54.08 31.07
CA ALA A 482 43.38 55.29 30.37
C ALA A 482 44.52 56.25 29.95
N ASP A 483 45.66 56.18 30.65
CA ASP A 483 46.86 57.00 30.44
C ASP A 483 47.97 56.26 29.66
N ALA A 484 47.74 55.02 29.23
CA ALA A 484 48.71 54.28 28.42
C ALA A 484 48.99 54.99 27.09
N THR A 485 50.27 55.13 26.74
CA THR A 485 50.67 55.51 25.38
C THR A 485 50.32 54.38 24.44
N VAL A 486 49.49 54.67 23.43
CA VAL A 486 49.12 53.71 22.38
C VAL A 486 49.82 54.18 21.11
N ASP A 487 50.72 53.36 20.60
CA ASP A 487 51.34 53.51 19.30
C ASP A 487 51.07 52.28 18.43
N TYR A 488 51.46 52.37 17.16
CA TYR A 488 51.24 51.31 16.19
C TYR A 488 51.91 49.98 16.61
N ASP A 489 53.12 50.05 17.18
CA ASP A 489 53.89 48.87 17.59
C ASP A 489 53.25 48.16 18.79
N THR A 490 52.70 48.93 19.73
CA THR A 490 51.95 48.41 20.88
C THR A 490 50.68 47.69 20.42
N TRP A 491 49.95 48.25 19.45
CA TRP A 491 48.77 47.59 18.89
C TRP A 491 49.14 46.30 18.13
N LEU A 492 50.17 46.35 17.28
CA LEU A 492 50.60 45.19 16.48
C LEU A 492 51.08 44.04 17.34
N THR A 493 51.79 44.33 18.43
CA THR A 493 52.26 43.32 19.40
C THR A 493 51.11 42.59 20.11
N ALA A 494 49.95 43.23 20.22
CA ALA A 494 48.76 42.63 20.81
C ALA A 494 47.97 41.74 19.80
N VAL A 495 48.28 41.78 18.50
CA VAL A 495 47.64 40.91 17.50
C VAL A 495 48.18 39.48 17.62
N HIS A 496 47.31 38.48 17.49
CA HIS A 496 47.71 37.08 17.54
C HIS A 496 48.71 36.76 16.41
N PRO A 497 49.81 36.01 16.68
CA PRO A 497 50.89 35.80 15.71
C PRO A 497 50.47 35.26 14.33
N GLU A 498 49.44 34.40 14.29
CA GLU A 498 48.90 33.86 13.05
C GLU A 498 48.14 34.90 12.20
N ASP A 499 47.61 35.95 12.82
CA ASP A 499 46.75 36.94 12.16
C ASP A 499 47.53 38.20 11.74
N VAL A 500 48.74 38.41 12.28
CA VAL A 500 49.61 39.58 11.99
C VAL A 500 49.77 39.82 10.50
N GLY A 501 50.13 38.78 9.72
CA GLY A 501 50.39 38.94 8.29
C GLY A 501 49.15 39.36 7.49
N ALA A 502 47.96 38.89 7.87
CA ALA A 502 46.71 39.26 7.22
C ALA A 502 46.28 40.69 7.58
N VAL A 503 46.45 41.05 8.85
CA VAL A 503 46.17 42.39 9.39
C VAL A 503 47.08 43.45 8.75
N GLU A 504 48.39 43.20 8.69
CA GLU A 504 49.34 44.10 8.04
C GLU A 504 49.04 44.26 6.54
N ALA A 505 48.75 43.16 5.84
CA ALA A 505 48.40 43.21 4.42
C ALA A 505 47.12 44.04 4.17
N ALA A 506 46.13 43.94 5.06
CA ALA A 506 44.92 44.75 4.99
C ALA A 506 45.19 46.23 5.26
N ILE A 507 46.07 46.56 6.22
CA ILE A 507 46.52 47.94 6.44
C ILE A 507 47.26 48.47 5.22
N GLN A 508 48.22 47.72 4.67
CA GLN A 508 48.99 48.14 3.48
C GLN A 508 48.08 48.42 2.27
N ARG A 509 47.06 47.58 2.07
CA ARG A 509 46.04 47.82 1.03
C ARG A 509 45.21 49.07 1.30
N CYS A 510 44.84 49.28 2.56
CA CYS A 510 44.01 50.40 2.96
C CYS A 510 44.75 51.75 2.85
N ILE A 511 46.07 51.76 3.04
CA ILE A 511 46.91 52.97 2.93
C ILE A 511 47.55 53.14 1.55
N ASP A 512 47.36 52.19 0.62
CA ASP A 512 47.75 52.34 -0.78
C ASP A 512 46.78 53.32 -1.47
N PRO A 513 47.26 54.44 -2.06
CA PRO A 513 46.42 55.38 -2.79
C PRO A 513 45.67 54.76 -3.98
N ARG A 514 46.11 53.59 -4.45
CA ARG A 514 45.44 52.83 -5.53
C ARG A 514 44.35 51.88 -5.02
N GLY A 515 44.22 51.71 -3.70
CA GLY A 515 43.21 50.88 -3.05
C GLY A 515 41.85 51.56 -2.87
N ASP A 516 40.88 50.86 -2.29
CA ASP A 516 39.55 51.39 -1.95
C ASP A 516 39.54 52.20 -0.63
N GLY A 517 40.67 52.23 0.07
CA GLY A 517 40.82 52.90 1.35
C GLY A 517 39.99 52.25 2.46
N VAL A 518 39.45 51.05 2.28
CA VAL A 518 38.62 50.37 3.28
C VAL A 518 39.45 49.36 4.05
N TYR A 519 39.32 49.40 5.38
CA TYR A 519 39.84 48.36 6.25
C TYR A 519 38.66 47.64 6.87
N ASP A 520 38.54 46.35 6.61
CA ASP A 520 37.49 45.52 7.17
C ASP A 520 38.07 44.13 7.43
N VAL A 521 38.41 43.88 8.70
CA VAL A 521 39.07 42.65 9.12
C VAL A 521 38.60 42.21 10.48
N GLU A 522 38.58 40.89 10.67
CA GLU A 522 38.40 40.26 11.98
C GLU A 522 39.67 39.51 12.34
N TYR A 523 40.23 39.79 13.50
CA TYR A 523 41.47 39.15 13.95
C TYR A 523 41.46 38.94 15.46
N ARG A 524 42.34 38.06 15.91
CA ARG A 524 42.51 37.77 17.33
C ARG A 524 43.48 38.75 17.96
N VAL A 525 43.16 39.18 19.17
CA VAL A 525 44.07 39.93 20.04
C VAL A 525 44.31 39.17 21.34
N LEU A 526 45.53 39.33 21.85
CA LEU A 526 45.99 38.79 23.12
C LEU A 526 45.98 39.94 24.13
N GLY A 527 45.06 39.89 25.10
CA GLY A 527 45.05 40.83 26.22
C GLY A 527 45.80 40.28 27.43
N ASP A 528 46.41 41.17 28.22
CA ASP A 528 47.31 40.81 29.33
C ASP A 528 46.67 39.90 30.41
N ASP A 529 45.35 40.02 30.65
CA ASP A 529 44.67 39.34 31.77
C ASP A 529 43.44 38.49 31.41
N ARG A 530 42.96 38.47 30.15
CA ARG A 530 41.62 37.92 29.81
C ARG A 530 41.53 36.91 28.66
N GLY A 531 42.67 36.43 28.15
CA GLY A 531 42.73 35.41 27.09
C GLY A 531 42.41 35.95 25.69
N GLU A 532 42.37 35.04 24.69
CA GLU A 532 42.13 35.36 23.28
C GLU A 532 40.76 36.01 23.06
N ARG A 533 40.76 37.15 22.36
CA ARG A 533 39.55 37.87 21.93
C ARG A 533 39.52 38.02 20.43
N TRP A 534 38.33 37.95 19.84
CA TRP A 534 38.12 38.27 18.45
C TRP A 534 37.62 39.70 18.32
N ILE A 535 38.33 40.46 17.51
CA ILE A 535 38.06 41.86 17.26
C ILE A 535 37.66 42.00 15.81
N ALA A 536 36.46 42.53 15.57
CA ALA A 536 36.06 42.98 14.25
C ALA A 536 36.26 44.48 14.17
N THR A 537 36.95 44.93 13.13
CA THR A 537 37.20 46.35 12.93
C THR A 537 36.92 46.74 11.51
N ARG A 538 36.27 47.91 11.39
CA ARG A 538 35.99 48.52 10.12
C ARG A 538 36.40 49.98 10.16
N GLY A 539 37.21 50.38 9.19
CA GLY A 539 37.72 51.72 9.07
C GLY A 539 37.88 52.16 7.63
N GLN A 540 38.16 53.43 7.47
CA GLN A 540 38.39 54.05 6.18
C GLN A 540 39.59 55.00 6.27
N THR A 541 40.43 54.94 5.24
CA THR A 541 41.55 55.84 5.03
C THR A 541 41.11 57.04 4.21
N GLN A 542 41.47 58.21 4.70
CA GLN A 542 41.39 59.50 4.05
C GLN A 542 42.75 59.84 3.45
N PHE A 543 42.77 60.09 2.15
CA PHE A 543 43.95 60.47 1.38
C PHE A 543 43.95 61.97 1.08
N GLU A 544 45.13 62.60 1.16
CA GLU A 544 45.38 63.95 0.63
C GLU A 544 46.65 63.92 -0.23
N ASN A 545 46.56 64.40 -1.47
CA ASN A 545 47.67 64.39 -2.44
C ASN A 545 48.33 63.00 -2.61
N ASP A 546 47.50 61.96 -2.77
CA ASP A 546 47.93 60.55 -2.87
C ASP A 546 48.77 60.08 -1.67
N LYS A 547 48.62 60.72 -0.50
CA LYS A 547 49.20 60.27 0.76
C LYS A 547 48.10 59.93 1.76
N PRO A 548 48.17 58.80 2.47
CA PRO A 548 47.22 58.47 3.52
C PRO A 548 47.48 59.39 4.72
N VAL A 549 46.50 60.23 5.08
CA VAL A 549 46.63 61.25 6.12
C VAL A 549 45.89 60.86 7.40
N TRP A 550 44.69 60.32 7.28
CA TRP A 550 43.94 59.84 8.44
C TRP A 550 43.27 58.52 8.16
N PHE A 551 43.32 57.65 9.15
CA PHE A 551 42.62 56.39 9.18
C PHE A 551 41.63 56.47 10.32
N TYR A 552 40.34 56.31 10.07
CA TYR A 552 39.31 56.31 11.11
C TYR A 552 38.57 54.99 11.10
N GLY A 553 38.30 54.43 12.27
CA GLY A 553 37.55 53.18 12.34
C GLY A 553 36.84 52.96 13.65
N VAL A 554 35.94 51.98 13.61
CA VAL A 554 35.28 51.42 14.77
C VAL A 554 35.78 50.00 15.01
N VAL A 555 35.67 49.60 16.26
CA VAL A 555 36.04 48.27 16.71
C VAL A 555 34.96 47.71 17.63
N ILE A 556 34.68 46.43 17.46
CA ILE A 556 33.75 45.67 18.28
C ILE A 556 34.35 44.32 18.67
N ASP A 557 34.18 43.95 19.94
CA ASP A 557 34.52 42.62 20.44
C ASP A 557 33.45 41.62 19.96
N VAL A 558 33.85 40.70 19.08
CA VAL A 558 32.99 39.66 18.48
C VAL A 558 33.32 38.27 19.01
N THR A 559 34.03 38.18 20.13
CA THR A 559 34.47 36.90 20.73
C THR A 559 33.30 35.94 20.95
N ASP A 560 32.19 36.41 21.52
CA ASP A 560 31.03 35.57 21.78
C ASP A 560 30.34 35.10 20.49
N ARG A 561 30.28 35.95 19.46
CA ARG A 561 29.76 35.57 18.15
C ARG A 561 30.60 34.44 17.54
N LYS A 562 31.93 34.56 17.56
CA LYS A 562 32.85 33.54 17.04
C LYS A 562 32.79 32.23 17.84
N ARG A 563 32.61 32.31 19.16
CA ARG A 563 32.41 31.11 20.01
C ARG A 563 31.12 30.38 19.68
N ILE A 564 30.03 31.12 19.43
CA ILE A 564 28.74 30.55 19.04
C ILE A 564 28.82 29.92 17.64
N GLU A 565 29.42 30.61 16.68
CA GLU A 565 29.63 30.13 15.31
C GLU A 565 30.37 28.78 15.32
N LYS A 566 31.52 28.71 16.01
CA LYS A 566 32.31 27.48 16.14
C LYS A 566 31.56 26.36 16.87
N ARG A 567 30.70 26.70 17.85
CA ARG A 567 29.85 25.71 18.54
C ARG A 567 28.74 25.19 17.62
N LEU A 568 28.18 26.06 16.78
CA LEU A 568 27.14 25.70 15.82
C LEU A 568 27.71 24.80 14.72
N GLU A 569 28.88 25.15 14.16
CA GLU A 569 29.59 24.32 13.17
C GLU A 569 29.83 22.91 13.69
N ARG A 570 30.39 22.77 14.90
CA ARG A 570 30.59 21.45 15.53
C ARG A 570 29.28 20.68 15.70
N ARG A 571 28.18 21.37 16.01
CA ARG A 571 26.86 20.73 16.16
C ARG A 571 26.28 20.32 14.81
N VAL A 572 26.48 21.12 13.76
CA VAL A 572 26.09 20.78 12.39
C VAL A 572 26.86 19.55 11.93
N GLU A 573 28.19 19.53 12.06
CA GLU A 573 29.02 18.38 11.71
C GLU A 573 28.59 17.10 12.44
N ALA A 574 28.36 17.20 13.76
CA ALA A 574 27.88 16.06 14.56
C ALA A 574 26.51 15.55 14.06
N ARG A 575 25.57 16.46 13.79
CA ARG A 575 24.22 16.09 13.30
C ARG A 575 24.25 15.54 11.88
N THR A 576 25.13 16.03 11.02
CA THR A 576 25.32 15.48 9.67
C THR A 576 25.82 14.05 9.75
N ARG A 577 26.80 13.76 10.62
CA ARG A 577 27.32 12.40 10.81
C ARG A 577 26.25 11.45 11.37
N GLU A 578 25.49 11.88 12.39
CA GLU A 578 24.36 11.09 12.93
C GLU A 578 23.31 10.79 11.85
N LEU A 579 23.02 11.76 10.98
CA LEU A 579 22.04 11.59 9.91
C LEU A 579 22.53 10.62 8.82
N GLU A 580 23.81 10.67 8.46
CA GLU A 580 24.43 9.71 7.52
C GLU A 580 24.38 8.29 8.08
N GLU A 581 24.72 8.10 9.35
CA GLU A 581 24.64 6.80 10.03
C GLU A 581 23.20 6.26 10.05
N ALA A 582 22.23 7.11 10.41
CA ALA A 582 20.81 6.73 10.40
C ALA A 582 20.29 6.39 9.01
N ASN A 583 20.70 7.14 7.98
CA ASN A 583 20.28 6.89 6.59
C ASN A 583 20.86 5.57 6.07
N ASN A 584 22.14 5.28 6.36
CA ASN A 584 22.76 4.01 6.01
C ASN A 584 22.08 2.82 6.72
N ALA A 585 21.74 2.96 8.00
CA ALA A 585 21.00 1.94 8.74
C ALA A 585 19.60 1.70 8.15
N LEU A 586 18.88 2.77 7.79
CA LEU A 586 17.56 2.69 7.17
C LEU A 586 17.61 1.99 5.80
N ARG A 587 18.60 2.32 4.97
CA ARG A 587 18.81 1.65 3.67
C ARG A 587 19.03 0.15 3.83
N SER A 588 19.87 -0.27 4.78
CA SER A 588 20.10 -1.68 5.07
C SER A 588 18.83 -2.39 5.58
N GLN A 589 17.98 -1.70 6.35
CA GLN A 589 16.69 -2.25 6.78
C GLN A 589 15.71 -2.43 5.63
N ILE A 590 15.64 -1.46 4.71
CA ILE A 590 14.78 -1.55 3.51
C ILE A 590 15.21 -2.75 2.65
N GLU A 591 16.50 -2.88 2.35
CA GLU A 591 17.03 -3.99 1.56
C GLU A 591 16.73 -5.36 2.20
N LYS A 592 16.96 -5.50 3.52
CA LYS A 592 16.60 -6.73 4.26
C LYS A 592 15.11 -7.04 4.19
N ARG A 593 14.26 -6.01 4.23
CA ARG A 593 12.82 -6.15 4.17
C ARG A 593 12.35 -6.58 2.77
N GLU A 594 12.90 -5.97 1.72
CA GLU A 594 12.59 -6.32 0.34
C GLU A 594 12.95 -7.79 0.03
N ILE A 595 14.11 -8.27 0.50
CA ILE A 595 14.51 -9.68 0.37
C ILE A 595 13.50 -10.60 1.09
N ALA A 596 13.14 -10.27 2.33
CA ALA A 596 12.18 -11.08 3.10
C ALA A 596 10.77 -11.08 2.49
N GLU A 597 10.32 -9.94 1.96
CA GLU A 597 9.02 -9.83 1.28
C GLU A 597 9.00 -10.65 -0.02
N ALA A 598 10.08 -10.62 -0.81
CA ALA A 598 10.23 -11.44 -2.01
C ALA A 598 10.20 -12.94 -1.68
N GLU A 599 10.90 -13.36 -0.61
CA GLU A 599 10.90 -14.76 -0.14
C GLU A 599 9.49 -15.22 0.28
N VAL A 600 8.75 -14.38 1.02
CA VAL A 600 7.37 -14.66 1.43
C VAL A 600 6.44 -14.76 0.22
N GLN A 601 6.54 -13.85 -0.75
CA GLN A 601 5.73 -13.90 -1.97
C GLN A 601 6.02 -15.16 -2.79
N GLN A 602 7.27 -15.59 -2.87
CA GLN A 602 7.66 -16.82 -3.56
C GLN A 602 7.10 -18.06 -2.85
N LEU A 603 7.16 -18.10 -1.51
CA LEU A 603 6.55 -19.17 -0.71
C LEU A 603 5.03 -19.22 -0.88
N GLN A 604 4.34 -18.08 -0.86
CA GLN A 604 2.89 -18.01 -1.08
C GLN A 604 2.50 -18.49 -2.49
N ARG A 605 3.30 -18.16 -3.51
CA ARG A 605 3.06 -18.62 -4.88
C ARG A 605 3.22 -20.13 -5.01
N LEU A 606 4.25 -20.70 -4.37
CA LEU A 606 4.44 -22.15 -4.31
C LEU A 606 3.31 -22.85 -3.55
N ASP A 607 2.83 -22.27 -2.45
CA ASP A 607 1.72 -22.82 -1.66
C ASP A 607 0.40 -22.83 -2.47
N ALA A 608 0.10 -21.74 -3.19
CA ALA A 608 -1.05 -21.66 -4.08
C ALA A 608 -0.99 -22.69 -5.23
N ILE A 609 0.18 -22.87 -5.86
CA ILE A 609 0.39 -23.90 -6.89
C ILE A 609 0.23 -25.31 -6.29
N GLY A 610 0.73 -25.52 -5.06
CA GLY A 610 0.56 -26.75 -4.30
C GLY A 610 -0.90 -27.10 -4.06
N GLN A 611 -1.72 -26.16 -3.59
CA GLN A 611 -3.15 -26.37 -3.35
C GLN A 611 -3.93 -26.72 -4.62
N ILE A 612 -3.70 -25.97 -5.71
CA ILE A 612 -4.38 -26.22 -7.01
C ILE A 612 -4.00 -27.61 -7.54
N THR A 613 -2.72 -27.94 -7.49
CA THR A 613 -2.23 -29.23 -7.97
C THR A 613 -2.79 -30.40 -7.16
N SER A 614 -2.94 -30.26 -5.84
CA SER A 614 -3.51 -31.30 -4.98
C SER A 614 -5.01 -31.51 -5.25
N GLY A 615 -5.76 -30.46 -5.58
CA GLY A 615 -7.17 -30.56 -5.96
C GLY A 615 -7.35 -31.24 -7.32
N VAL A 616 -6.60 -30.78 -8.32
CA VAL A 616 -6.63 -31.35 -9.68
C VAL A 616 -6.21 -32.82 -9.67
N ALA A 617 -5.13 -33.16 -8.96
CA ALA A 617 -4.64 -34.53 -8.87
C ALA A 617 -5.62 -35.50 -8.19
N HIS A 618 -6.37 -35.02 -7.20
CA HIS A 618 -7.43 -35.79 -6.56
C HIS A 618 -8.51 -36.19 -7.56
N ASP A 619 -8.96 -35.25 -8.38
CA ASP A 619 -10.05 -35.49 -9.35
C ASP A 619 -9.61 -36.43 -10.47
N PHE A 620 -8.37 -36.29 -10.94
CA PHE A 620 -7.80 -37.21 -11.91
C PHE A 620 -7.59 -38.63 -11.36
N ASN A 621 -7.16 -38.78 -10.10
CA ASN A 621 -7.04 -40.09 -9.46
C ASN A 621 -8.40 -40.80 -9.33
N ASN A 622 -9.48 -40.05 -9.08
CA ASN A 622 -10.83 -40.59 -9.04
C ASN A 622 -11.27 -41.13 -10.42
N LEU A 623 -11.02 -40.38 -11.48
CA LEU A 623 -11.32 -40.81 -12.85
C LEU A 623 -10.50 -42.04 -13.26
N LEU A 624 -9.19 -42.04 -12.98
CA LEU A 624 -8.33 -43.16 -13.32
C LEU A 624 -8.67 -44.42 -12.54
N SER A 625 -9.06 -44.30 -11.28
CA SER A 625 -9.48 -45.45 -10.47
C SER A 625 -10.69 -46.16 -11.10
N VAL A 626 -11.65 -45.39 -11.63
CA VAL A 626 -12.81 -45.94 -12.35
C VAL A 626 -12.41 -46.61 -13.66
N VAL A 627 -11.51 -45.98 -14.44
CA VAL A 627 -11.01 -46.54 -15.71
C VAL A 627 -10.23 -47.84 -15.47
N LEU A 628 -9.30 -47.86 -14.51
CA LEU A 628 -8.52 -49.04 -14.15
C LEU A 628 -9.41 -50.19 -13.65
N THR A 629 -10.42 -49.87 -12.82
CA THR A 629 -11.34 -50.87 -12.26
C THR A 629 -12.16 -51.52 -13.35
N ASN A 630 -12.75 -50.73 -14.26
CA ASN A 630 -13.53 -51.26 -15.38
C ASN A 630 -12.67 -52.04 -16.37
N ALA A 631 -11.44 -51.57 -16.67
CA ALA A 631 -10.50 -52.31 -17.51
C ALA A 631 -10.15 -53.68 -16.90
N ARG A 632 -9.91 -53.76 -15.58
CA ARG A 632 -9.70 -55.04 -14.88
C ARG A 632 -10.93 -55.94 -14.95
N LEU A 633 -12.13 -55.41 -14.72
CA LEU A 633 -13.37 -56.20 -14.79
C LEU A 633 -13.61 -56.78 -16.20
N LEU A 634 -13.35 -55.98 -17.24
CA LEU A 634 -13.45 -56.40 -18.64
C LEU A 634 -12.43 -57.50 -18.98
N SER A 635 -11.20 -57.40 -18.45
CA SER A 635 -10.16 -58.42 -18.65
C SER A 635 -10.55 -59.82 -18.14
N HIS A 636 -11.46 -59.88 -17.16
CA HIS A 636 -11.96 -61.13 -16.57
C HIS A 636 -13.26 -61.65 -17.18
N THR A 637 -14.01 -60.81 -17.91
CA THR A 637 -15.34 -61.15 -18.46
C THR A 637 -15.33 -61.37 -19.96
N VAL A 638 -14.41 -60.76 -20.71
CA VAL A 638 -14.35 -60.89 -22.18
C VAL A 638 -13.42 -62.05 -22.57
N GLN A 639 -13.95 -63.06 -23.28
CA GLN A 639 -13.18 -64.18 -23.82
C GLN A 639 -13.05 -64.07 -25.35
N GLY A 640 -11.92 -63.56 -25.83
CA GLY A 640 -11.58 -63.48 -27.26
C GLY A 640 -10.18 -62.87 -27.52
N PRO A 641 -9.44 -63.31 -28.54
CA PRO A 641 -8.04 -62.89 -28.77
C PRO A 641 -7.86 -61.45 -29.29
N TYR A 642 -8.92 -60.78 -29.77
CA TYR A 642 -8.84 -59.41 -30.31
C TYR A 642 -9.23 -58.30 -29.32
N ASP A 643 -9.93 -58.62 -28.22
CA ASP A 643 -10.37 -57.63 -27.22
C ASP A 643 -9.41 -57.50 -26.02
N GLN A 644 -8.55 -58.49 -25.77
CA GLN A 644 -7.54 -58.43 -24.69
C GLN A 644 -6.48 -57.35 -24.93
N GLU A 645 -6.10 -57.12 -26.18
CA GLU A 645 -5.12 -56.10 -26.56
C GLU A 645 -5.64 -54.67 -26.28
N GLY A 646 -6.92 -54.42 -26.59
CA GLY A 646 -7.58 -53.14 -26.28
C GLY A 646 -7.72 -52.88 -24.77
N ILE A 647 -8.04 -53.93 -24.00
CA ILE A 647 -8.14 -53.83 -22.54
C ILE A 647 -6.76 -53.55 -21.91
N GLU A 648 -5.70 -54.19 -22.41
CA GLU A 648 -4.34 -53.91 -21.94
C GLU A 648 -3.83 -52.52 -22.34
N LEU A 649 -4.23 -52.01 -23.50
CA LEU A 649 -3.94 -50.62 -23.90
C LEU A 649 -4.62 -49.60 -22.97
N ILE A 650 -5.89 -49.83 -22.60
CA ILE A 650 -6.61 -48.98 -21.64
C ILE A 650 -5.93 -49.04 -20.27
N ARG A 651 -5.57 -50.25 -19.79
CA ARG A 651 -4.88 -50.42 -18.51
C ARG A 651 -3.53 -49.70 -18.50
N SER A 652 -2.73 -49.88 -19.55
CA SER A 652 -1.42 -49.23 -19.72
C SER A 652 -1.53 -47.71 -19.85
N ALA A 653 -2.56 -47.18 -20.51
CA ALA A 653 -2.82 -45.74 -20.56
C ALA A 653 -3.20 -45.18 -19.19
N ALA A 654 -4.05 -45.89 -18.44
CA ALA A 654 -4.51 -45.47 -17.13
C ALA A 654 -3.39 -45.55 -16.06
N ASP A 655 -2.56 -46.61 -16.08
CA ASP A 655 -1.38 -46.72 -15.22
C ASP A 655 -0.35 -45.61 -15.48
N ARG A 656 -0.16 -45.23 -16.75
CA ARG A 656 0.70 -44.09 -17.12
C ARG A 656 0.13 -42.77 -16.60
N GLY A 657 -1.18 -42.57 -16.72
CA GLY A 657 -1.86 -41.41 -16.14
C GLY A 657 -1.67 -41.32 -14.62
N ALA A 658 -1.84 -42.45 -13.92
CA ALA A 658 -1.72 -42.51 -12.46
C ALA A 658 -0.30 -42.18 -11.99
N LYS A 659 0.72 -42.67 -12.69
CA LYS A 659 2.12 -42.31 -12.44
C LYS A 659 2.40 -40.82 -12.64
N LEU A 660 1.82 -40.21 -13.68
CA LEU A 660 1.99 -38.79 -13.97
C LEU A 660 1.35 -37.89 -12.89
N ILE A 661 0.19 -38.29 -12.38
CA ILE A 661 -0.50 -37.59 -11.29
C ILE A 661 0.23 -37.78 -9.97
N ALA A 662 0.76 -38.98 -9.69
CA ALA A 662 1.62 -39.21 -8.53
C ALA A 662 2.88 -38.32 -8.57
N GLN A 663 3.47 -38.10 -9.75
CA GLN A 663 4.57 -37.16 -9.94
C GLN A 663 4.16 -35.69 -9.73
N LEU A 664 2.95 -35.28 -10.14
CA LEU A 664 2.42 -33.94 -9.83
C LEU A 664 2.12 -33.77 -8.32
N LEU A 665 1.59 -34.79 -7.65
CA LEU A 665 1.33 -34.79 -6.20
C LEU A 665 2.63 -34.71 -5.38
N ALA A 666 3.69 -35.39 -5.82
CA ALA A 666 5.01 -35.32 -5.21
C ALA A 666 5.63 -33.90 -5.30
N PHE A 667 5.27 -33.12 -6.33
CA PHE A 667 5.68 -31.73 -6.49
C PHE A 667 4.85 -30.75 -5.63
N SER A 668 3.56 -31.04 -5.45
CA SER A 668 2.60 -30.21 -4.74
C SER A 668 2.68 -30.31 -3.21
N ARG A 669 3.10 -31.47 -2.68
CA ARG A 669 3.21 -31.68 -1.24
C ARG A 669 4.64 -31.41 -0.77
N GLN A 670 4.78 -30.60 0.28
CA GLN A 670 5.82 -30.81 1.28
C GLN A 670 5.58 -32.18 1.95
N GLN A 671 5.90 -33.28 1.26
CA GLN A 671 6.09 -34.55 1.93
C GLN A 671 7.24 -34.33 2.91
N ARG A 672 6.99 -34.46 4.22
CA ARG A 672 8.10 -34.59 5.17
C ARG A 672 8.85 -35.84 4.74
N LEU A 673 10.07 -35.66 4.22
CA LEU A 673 11.00 -36.76 4.00
C LEU A 673 11.06 -37.55 5.31
N GLU A 674 11.00 -38.88 5.22
CA GLU A 674 11.40 -39.78 6.30
C GLU A 674 12.86 -40.17 6.01
N PRO A 675 13.85 -39.33 6.38
CA PRO A 675 15.24 -39.63 6.11
C PRO A 675 15.65 -40.90 6.87
N ASP A 676 16.13 -41.88 6.12
CA ASP A 676 16.68 -43.13 6.64
C ASP A 676 18.14 -43.29 6.19
N GLN A 677 18.87 -44.22 6.79
CA GLN A 677 20.23 -44.56 6.38
C GLN A 677 20.19 -45.50 5.18
N VAL A 678 20.61 -44.98 4.03
CA VAL A 678 20.48 -45.68 2.75
C VAL A 678 21.85 -46.00 2.17
N ASP A 679 22.07 -47.28 1.86
CA ASP A 679 23.16 -47.73 0.97
C ASP A 679 22.74 -47.51 -0.49
N LEU A 680 23.27 -46.46 -1.10
CA LEU A 680 22.96 -46.09 -2.48
C LEU A 680 23.42 -47.14 -3.49
N ASN A 681 24.56 -47.82 -3.26
CA ASN A 681 25.08 -48.80 -4.21
C ASN A 681 24.12 -49.98 -4.34
N SER A 682 23.69 -50.52 -3.20
CA SER A 682 22.75 -51.65 -3.16
C SER A 682 21.39 -51.29 -3.77
N ARG A 683 20.87 -50.09 -3.49
CA ARG A 683 19.61 -49.61 -4.10
C ARG A 683 19.71 -49.45 -5.62
N ILE A 684 20.72 -48.75 -6.11
CA ILE A 684 20.87 -48.49 -7.55
C ILE A 684 21.12 -49.79 -8.31
N ALA A 685 21.88 -50.72 -7.73
CA ALA A 685 22.06 -52.05 -8.31
C ALA A 685 20.74 -52.82 -8.46
N GLY A 686 19.82 -52.70 -7.49
CA GLY A 686 18.47 -53.29 -7.55
C GLY A 686 17.57 -52.71 -8.63
N MET A 687 17.89 -51.53 -9.19
CA MET A 687 17.12 -50.89 -10.25
C MET A 687 17.51 -51.31 -11.67
N GLY A 688 18.51 -52.19 -11.83
CA GLY A 688 19.08 -52.55 -13.14
C GLY A 688 18.06 -53.00 -14.17
N ASP A 689 17.12 -53.88 -13.78
CA ASP A 689 16.08 -54.39 -14.67
C ASP A 689 15.10 -53.29 -15.12
N LEU A 690 14.71 -52.41 -14.20
CA LEU A 690 13.80 -51.29 -14.47
C LEU A 690 14.46 -50.23 -15.37
N LEU A 691 15.73 -49.94 -15.14
CA LEU A 691 16.52 -49.04 -15.98
C LEU A 691 16.73 -49.63 -17.37
N GLY A 692 16.98 -50.94 -17.47
CA GLY A 692 17.09 -51.64 -18.75
C GLY A 692 15.83 -51.50 -19.60
N VAL A 693 14.65 -51.68 -19.01
CA VAL A 693 13.37 -51.51 -19.72
C VAL A 693 13.15 -50.04 -20.12
N THR A 694 13.52 -49.09 -19.27
CA THR A 694 13.26 -47.66 -19.50
C THR A 694 14.18 -47.03 -20.54
N LEU A 695 15.44 -47.43 -20.55
CA LEU A 695 16.46 -46.92 -21.49
C LEU A 695 16.32 -47.54 -22.89
N GLY A 696 15.73 -48.73 -22.99
CA GLY A 696 15.61 -49.47 -24.25
C GLY A 696 16.95 -50.04 -24.73
N GLY A 697 16.98 -50.61 -25.93
CA GLY A 697 18.16 -51.31 -26.46
C GLY A 697 19.26 -50.42 -27.08
N THR A 698 19.05 -49.10 -27.16
CA THR A 698 19.95 -48.17 -27.88
C THR A 698 20.90 -47.38 -26.97
N VAL A 699 20.70 -47.43 -25.65
CA VAL A 699 21.55 -46.75 -24.66
C VAL A 699 22.29 -47.79 -23.81
N GLN A 700 23.62 -47.71 -23.77
CA GLN A 700 24.44 -48.59 -22.94
C GLN A 700 24.52 -48.06 -21.51
N LEU A 701 24.08 -48.86 -20.53
CA LEU A 701 24.20 -48.53 -19.11
C LEU A 701 25.56 -48.99 -18.56
N LYS A 702 26.29 -48.08 -17.92
CA LYS A 702 27.54 -48.34 -17.20
C LYS A 702 27.40 -47.89 -15.74
N THR A 703 27.80 -48.72 -14.79
CA THR A 703 27.78 -48.38 -13.36
C THR A 703 29.20 -48.39 -12.80
N ILE A 704 29.54 -47.39 -11.99
CA ILE A 704 30.83 -47.25 -11.31
C ILE A 704 30.55 -46.90 -9.86
N PHE A 705 30.63 -47.88 -8.98
CA PHE A 705 30.31 -47.71 -7.57
C PHE A 705 31.59 -47.67 -6.72
N ALA A 706 31.76 -46.64 -5.90
CA ALA A 706 32.83 -46.61 -4.91
C ALA A 706 32.61 -47.73 -3.87
N PRO A 707 33.61 -48.57 -3.59
CA PRO A 707 33.48 -49.71 -2.68
C PRO A 707 33.34 -49.30 -1.20
N ASP A 708 33.75 -48.08 -0.86
CA ASP A 708 33.76 -47.48 0.49
C ASP A 708 32.79 -46.30 0.62
N LEU A 709 31.67 -46.34 -0.11
CA LEU A 709 30.64 -45.31 -0.06
C LEU A 709 30.03 -45.16 1.34
N TRP A 710 29.87 -43.93 1.83
CA TRP A 710 29.15 -43.71 3.09
C TRP A 710 27.64 -43.94 2.92
N LEU A 711 26.96 -44.25 4.02
CA LEU A 711 25.48 -44.28 4.05
C LEU A 711 24.96 -42.85 3.86
N ALA A 712 24.00 -42.68 2.96
CA ALA A 712 23.33 -41.39 2.74
C ALA A 712 22.11 -41.27 3.66
N LEU A 713 21.85 -40.08 4.20
CA LEU A 713 20.67 -39.79 5.01
C LEU A 713 19.56 -39.22 4.11
N VAL A 714 18.70 -40.07 3.58
CA VAL A 714 17.73 -39.71 2.52
C VAL A 714 16.48 -40.57 2.61
N ASP A 715 15.38 -40.15 1.99
CA ASP A 715 14.20 -41.01 1.81
C ASP A 715 14.48 -42.09 0.74
N PRO A 716 14.46 -43.39 1.11
CA PRO A 716 14.41 -44.53 0.22
C PRO A 716 13.71 -44.34 -1.14
N ASN A 717 12.41 -44.03 -1.10
CA ASN A 717 11.53 -44.11 -2.27
C ASN A 717 11.80 -42.99 -3.27
N GLN A 718 12.34 -41.87 -2.79
CA GLN A 718 12.66 -40.71 -3.62
C GLN A 718 13.95 -40.91 -4.43
N ILE A 719 14.91 -41.70 -3.93
CA ILE A 719 16.16 -41.99 -4.65
C ILE A 719 15.88 -42.74 -5.96
N GLU A 720 14.99 -43.73 -5.93
CA GLU A 720 14.62 -44.49 -7.12
C GLU A 720 13.96 -43.59 -8.17
N MET A 721 13.09 -42.69 -7.74
CA MET A 721 12.44 -41.71 -8.62
C MET A 721 13.44 -40.74 -9.26
N ILE A 722 14.46 -40.29 -8.53
CA ILE A 722 15.50 -39.39 -9.05
C ILE A 722 16.36 -40.06 -10.10
N VAL A 723 16.83 -41.28 -9.80
CA VAL A 723 17.64 -42.06 -10.73
C VAL A 723 16.86 -42.30 -12.02
N LEU A 724 15.56 -42.63 -11.91
CA LEU A 724 14.70 -42.83 -13.06
C LEU A 724 14.48 -41.55 -13.89
N ASN A 725 14.20 -40.42 -13.23
CA ASN A 725 13.99 -39.13 -13.88
C ASN A 725 15.23 -38.66 -14.65
N LEU A 726 16.41 -38.78 -14.03
CA LEU A 726 17.67 -38.43 -14.67
C LEU A 726 18.02 -39.40 -15.81
N ALA A 727 17.74 -40.70 -15.67
CA ALA A 727 17.94 -41.68 -16.73
C ALA A 727 17.05 -41.43 -17.95
N ILE A 728 15.78 -41.03 -17.76
CA ILE A 728 14.86 -40.67 -18.84
C ILE A 728 15.34 -39.41 -19.56
N ASN A 729 15.75 -38.38 -18.81
CA ASN A 729 16.28 -37.14 -19.39
C ASN A 729 17.54 -37.40 -20.22
N ALA A 730 18.46 -38.21 -19.69
CA ALA A 730 19.66 -38.64 -20.38
C ALA A 730 19.36 -39.41 -21.67
N ARG A 731 18.44 -40.39 -21.63
CA ARG A 731 18.02 -41.15 -22.81
C ARG A 731 17.50 -40.24 -23.92
N ASP A 732 16.63 -39.29 -23.57
CA ASP A 732 16.03 -38.38 -24.55
C ASP A 732 17.08 -37.44 -25.17
N ALA A 733 18.13 -37.06 -24.41
CA ALA A 733 19.25 -36.27 -24.88
C ALA A 733 20.21 -37.04 -25.82
N MET A 734 20.17 -38.37 -25.80
CA MET A 734 21.09 -39.25 -26.54
C MET A 734 20.52 -39.85 -27.84
N GLN A 735 19.33 -39.48 -28.32
CA GLN A 735 18.76 -40.14 -29.51
C GLN A 735 19.61 -39.88 -30.79
N PRO A 736 20.00 -40.93 -31.55
CA PRO A 736 19.44 -42.29 -31.56
C PRO A 736 20.10 -43.35 -30.63
N GLY A 737 21.16 -43.03 -29.88
CA GLY A 737 21.81 -43.93 -28.91
C GLY A 737 23.05 -43.31 -28.23
N GLY A 738 23.54 -43.91 -27.13
CA GLY A 738 24.66 -43.36 -26.36
C GLY A 738 25.03 -44.18 -25.13
N THR A 739 25.84 -43.61 -24.23
CA THR A 739 26.23 -44.26 -22.96
C THR A 739 25.73 -43.46 -21.77
N LEU A 740 24.93 -44.11 -20.91
CA LEU A 740 24.57 -43.58 -19.60
C LEU A 740 25.50 -44.19 -18.54
N THR A 741 26.24 -43.34 -17.83
CA THR A 741 27.10 -43.75 -16.72
C THR A 741 26.51 -43.29 -15.40
N ILE A 742 26.28 -44.22 -14.47
CA ILE A 742 25.88 -43.92 -13.08
C ILE A 742 27.10 -44.15 -12.17
N GLU A 743 27.53 -43.10 -11.49
CA GLU A 743 28.70 -43.13 -10.60
C GLU A 743 28.31 -42.74 -9.17
N THR A 744 28.91 -43.39 -8.18
CA THR A 744 28.78 -43.02 -6.76
C THR A 744 30.15 -42.83 -6.12
N PHE A 745 30.33 -41.76 -5.33
CA PHE A 745 31.57 -41.48 -4.60
C PHE A 745 31.35 -40.53 -3.41
N ASN A 746 32.29 -40.50 -2.47
CA ASN A 746 32.28 -39.58 -1.33
C ASN A 746 32.99 -38.27 -1.68
N THR A 747 32.50 -37.14 -1.18
CA THR A 747 33.17 -35.84 -1.32
C THR A 747 32.99 -34.97 -0.08
N VAL A 748 33.92 -34.04 0.13
CA VAL A 748 33.85 -33.03 1.19
C VAL A 748 33.86 -31.66 0.54
N ILE A 749 32.87 -30.83 0.87
CA ILE A 749 32.77 -29.44 0.39
C ILE A 749 33.27 -28.53 1.51
N GLU A 750 34.38 -27.81 1.27
CA GLU A 750 35.03 -26.97 2.29
C GLU A 750 34.63 -25.49 2.22
N ARG A 751 34.17 -25.01 1.07
CA ARG A 751 33.84 -23.60 0.83
C ARG A 751 32.40 -23.46 0.38
N GLU A 752 31.77 -22.38 0.84
CA GLU A 752 30.41 -22.02 0.48
C GLU A 752 30.36 -21.58 -0.99
N SER A 753 29.41 -22.12 -1.74
CA SER A 753 29.19 -21.75 -3.14
C SER A 753 28.31 -20.51 -3.24
N PHE A 754 28.55 -19.68 -4.26
CA PHE A 754 27.69 -18.52 -4.54
C PHE A 754 26.43 -18.89 -5.31
N GLN A 755 26.34 -20.12 -5.83
CA GLN A 755 25.15 -20.62 -6.51
C GLN A 755 24.20 -21.29 -5.50
N PRO A 756 22.92 -20.83 -5.41
CA PRO A 756 21.94 -21.39 -4.49
C PRO A 756 21.73 -22.89 -4.69
N GLU A 757 21.98 -23.43 -5.88
CA GLU A 757 21.69 -24.81 -6.24
C GLU A 757 22.69 -25.82 -5.65
N GLU A 758 23.92 -25.37 -5.43
CA GLU A 758 25.03 -26.20 -4.97
C GLU A 758 24.94 -26.52 -3.47
N PRO A 759 25.57 -27.62 -3.01
CA PRO A 759 25.62 -27.96 -1.59
C PRO A 759 26.43 -26.94 -0.77
N SER A 760 25.98 -26.68 0.46
CA SER A 760 26.75 -25.96 1.48
C SER A 760 27.99 -26.77 1.92
N PRO A 761 28.92 -26.20 2.70
CA PRO A 761 30.06 -26.95 3.22
C PRO A 761 29.63 -28.16 4.08
N GLY A 762 30.20 -29.34 3.82
CA GLY A 762 29.82 -30.58 4.51
C GLY A 762 30.35 -31.89 3.87
N ASP A 763 30.02 -33.01 4.52
CA ASP A 763 30.34 -34.37 4.08
C ASP A 763 29.19 -34.94 3.23
N TYR A 764 29.44 -35.25 1.96
CA TYR A 764 28.42 -35.69 1.03
C TYR A 764 28.74 -37.03 0.35
N VAL A 765 27.70 -37.81 0.17
CA VAL A 765 27.63 -38.95 -0.75
C VAL A 765 27.08 -38.43 -2.07
N VAL A 766 27.80 -38.64 -3.17
CA VAL A 766 27.44 -38.11 -4.48
C VAL A 766 26.88 -39.22 -5.37
N LEU A 767 25.73 -38.95 -5.98
CA LEU A 767 25.19 -39.71 -7.12
C LEU A 767 25.38 -38.88 -8.39
N ALA A 768 26.21 -39.36 -9.31
CA ALA A 768 26.43 -38.72 -10.60
C ALA A 768 25.80 -39.55 -11.72
N ILE A 769 24.99 -38.92 -12.56
CA ILE A 769 24.41 -39.52 -13.76
C ILE A 769 24.92 -38.73 -14.97
N LYS A 770 25.69 -39.40 -15.83
CA LYS A 770 26.37 -38.81 -16.98
C LYS A 770 25.90 -39.44 -18.28
N ASP A 771 25.48 -38.60 -19.20
CA ASP A 771 25.13 -38.98 -20.58
C ASP A 771 26.16 -38.47 -21.58
N THR A 772 26.14 -39.04 -22.78
CA THR A 772 26.93 -38.62 -23.95
C THR A 772 26.04 -37.96 -24.99
N GLY A 773 25.00 -37.24 -24.55
CA GLY A 773 24.00 -36.62 -25.40
C GLY A 773 24.43 -35.27 -25.98
N ASN A 774 23.45 -34.49 -26.41
CA ASN A 774 23.63 -33.19 -27.03
C ASN A 774 24.04 -32.04 -26.10
N GLY A 775 24.05 -32.25 -24.77
CA GLY A 775 24.40 -31.22 -23.79
C GLY A 775 23.36 -30.10 -23.67
N ILE A 776 23.55 -29.20 -22.70
CA ILE A 776 22.64 -28.09 -22.41
C ILE A 776 23.34 -26.77 -22.75
N PRO A 777 22.73 -25.87 -23.56
CA PRO A 777 23.25 -24.53 -23.82
C PRO A 777 23.29 -23.66 -22.56
N ASP A 778 24.27 -22.74 -22.46
CA ASP A 778 24.44 -21.85 -21.29
C ASP A 778 23.20 -21.01 -20.97
N GLU A 779 22.48 -20.56 -22.00
CA GLU A 779 21.22 -19.80 -21.85
C GLU A 779 20.10 -20.63 -21.23
N VAL A 780 20.08 -21.94 -21.50
CA VAL A 780 19.09 -22.87 -20.98
C VAL A 780 19.45 -23.27 -19.55
N LEU A 781 20.74 -23.40 -19.24
CA LEU A 781 21.27 -23.83 -17.95
C LEU A 781 20.82 -22.93 -16.78
N LEU A 782 20.52 -21.66 -17.04
CA LEU A 782 19.98 -20.73 -16.05
C LEU A 782 18.54 -21.05 -15.61
N HIS A 783 17.79 -21.77 -16.45
CA HIS A 783 16.36 -22.02 -16.27
C HIS A 783 16.02 -23.50 -16.06
N VAL A 784 16.99 -24.41 -16.12
CA VAL A 784 16.74 -25.88 -16.05
C VAL A 784 16.09 -26.38 -14.77
N PHE A 785 16.22 -25.63 -13.68
CA PHE A 785 15.57 -25.94 -12.40
C PHE A 785 14.21 -25.25 -12.23
N GLU A 786 13.79 -24.41 -13.17
CA GLU A 786 12.48 -23.78 -13.14
C GLU A 786 11.38 -24.81 -13.42
N PRO A 787 10.31 -24.86 -12.61
CA PRO A 787 9.19 -25.75 -12.85
C PRO A 787 8.53 -25.50 -14.21
N PHE A 788 8.18 -26.58 -14.93
CA PHE A 788 7.54 -26.58 -16.25
C PHE A 788 8.42 -26.08 -17.41
N PHE A 789 9.67 -25.70 -17.14
CA PHE A 789 10.61 -25.33 -18.19
C PHE A 789 11.08 -26.58 -18.95
N THR A 790 10.88 -26.60 -20.27
CA THR A 790 11.29 -27.70 -21.14
C THR A 790 11.69 -27.18 -22.52
N THR A 791 12.77 -27.71 -23.08
CA THR A 791 13.22 -27.44 -24.45
C THR A 791 12.63 -28.41 -25.48
N LYS A 792 11.81 -29.38 -25.02
CA LYS A 792 11.15 -30.39 -25.87
C LYS A 792 9.84 -29.85 -26.44
N GLU A 793 9.40 -30.39 -27.58
CA GLU A 793 8.11 -30.06 -28.22
C GLU A 793 6.93 -30.20 -27.24
N PRO A 794 5.87 -29.37 -27.38
CA PRO A 794 4.69 -29.41 -26.52
C PRO A 794 4.10 -30.83 -26.42
N GLY A 795 3.98 -31.35 -25.21
CA GLY A 795 3.47 -32.70 -24.93
C GLY A 795 4.51 -33.83 -24.86
N LYS A 796 5.79 -33.58 -25.17
CA LYS A 796 6.88 -34.58 -25.06
C LYS A 796 7.80 -34.40 -23.84
N GLY A 797 7.61 -33.36 -23.04
CA GLY A 797 8.36 -33.14 -21.80
C GLY A 797 7.50 -32.41 -20.77
N SER A 798 7.53 -32.88 -19.52
CA SER A 798 6.78 -32.27 -18.41
C SER A 798 7.45 -31.01 -17.84
N GLY A 799 8.75 -30.83 -18.08
CA GLY A 799 9.55 -29.75 -17.49
C GLY A 799 9.67 -29.83 -15.96
N LEU A 800 9.34 -30.97 -15.34
CA LEU A 800 9.34 -31.15 -13.89
C LEU A 800 10.53 -31.97 -13.37
N GLY A 801 11.21 -32.73 -14.24
CA GLY A 801 12.19 -33.73 -13.82
C GLY A 801 13.38 -33.14 -13.04
N LEU A 802 14.06 -32.12 -13.58
CA LEU A 802 15.22 -31.51 -12.92
C LEU A 802 14.84 -30.65 -11.71
N ALA A 803 13.69 -29.96 -11.77
CA ALA A 803 13.14 -29.23 -10.64
C ALA A 803 12.84 -30.15 -9.43
N GLN A 804 12.34 -31.36 -9.67
CA GLN A 804 12.11 -32.37 -8.62
C GLN A 804 13.42 -32.89 -8.01
N VAL A 805 14.43 -33.16 -8.84
CA VAL A 805 15.77 -33.60 -8.37
C VAL A 805 16.40 -32.52 -7.49
N PHE A 806 16.30 -31.26 -7.91
CA PHE A 806 16.77 -30.11 -7.14
C PHE A 806 16.04 -29.95 -5.81
N GLY A 807 14.70 -29.97 -5.83
CA GLY A 807 13.87 -29.88 -4.63
C GLY A 807 14.18 -30.98 -3.61
N PHE A 808 14.31 -32.23 -4.06
CA PHE A 808 14.68 -33.35 -3.19
C PHE A 808 16.06 -33.17 -2.56
N ALA A 809 17.07 -32.81 -3.36
CA ALA A 809 18.44 -32.66 -2.87
C ALA A 809 18.50 -31.58 -1.79
N LYS A 810 17.80 -30.46 -1.99
CA LYS A 810 17.73 -29.37 -1.00
C LYS A 810 16.95 -29.75 0.25
N GLN A 811 15.80 -30.41 0.12
CA GLN A 811 15.02 -30.88 1.27
C GLN A 811 15.78 -31.93 2.09
N SER A 812 16.65 -32.70 1.45
CA SER A 812 17.55 -33.65 2.11
C SER A 812 18.78 -32.99 2.73
N GLY A 813 18.94 -31.67 2.69
CA GLY A 813 20.12 -30.96 3.23
C GLY A 813 21.36 -31.00 2.33
N GLY A 814 21.17 -31.29 1.04
CA GLY A 814 22.21 -31.38 0.01
C GLY A 814 22.07 -30.34 -1.11
N GLY A 815 22.46 -30.72 -2.33
CA GLY A 815 22.43 -29.84 -3.49
C GLY A 815 22.62 -30.57 -4.82
N VAL A 816 22.60 -29.84 -5.93
CA VAL A 816 22.78 -30.38 -7.28
C VAL A 816 23.80 -29.55 -8.05
N ARG A 817 24.65 -30.22 -8.83
CA ARG A 817 25.58 -29.58 -9.79
C ARG A 817 25.40 -30.19 -11.16
N ILE A 818 25.34 -29.34 -12.19
CA ILE A 818 25.29 -29.78 -13.59
C ILE A 818 26.61 -29.39 -14.27
N GLU A 819 27.27 -30.38 -14.86
CA GLU A 819 28.44 -30.20 -15.70
C GLU A 819 28.06 -30.62 -17.12
N THR A 820 27.98 -29.67 -18.05
CA THR A 820 27.49 -29.94 -19.41
C THR A 820 28.29 -29.17 -20.43
N ARG A 821 28.40 -29.74 -21.63
CA ARG A 821 28.99 -29.08 -22.80
C ARG A 821 28.18 -29.45 -24.03
N LEU A 822 27.88 -28.46 -24.85
CA LEU A 822 27.09 -28.65 -26.06
C LEU A 822 27.80 -29.65 -27.00
N GLY A 823 27.11 -30.74 -27.34
CA GLY A 823 27.61 -31.83 -28.18
C GLY A 823 28.48 -32.88 -27.49
N GLU A 824 28.88 -32.69 -26.23
CA GLU A 824 29.69 -33.67 -25.46
C GLU A 824 28.86 -34.44 -24.41
N GLY A 825 27.71 -33.91 -23.99
CA GLY A 825 26.78 -34.52 -23.04
C GLY A 825 26.65 -33.77 -21.72
N THR A 826 25.86 -34.33 -20.81
CA THR A 826 25.57 -33.72 -19.49
C THR A 826 25.90 -34.69 -18.36
N ALA A 827 26.44 -34.16 -17.26
CA ALA A 827 26.60 -34.86 -15.99
C ALA A 827 25.85 -34.12 -14.89
N VAL A 828 24.86 -34.77 -14.30
CA VAL A 828 24.10 -34.25 -13.15
C VAL A 828 24.60 -34.94 -11.89
N LYS A 829 25.12 -34.16 -10.94
CA LYS A 829 25.64 -34.62 -9.65
C LYS A 829 24.69 -34.21 -8.54
N VAL A 830 24.15 -35.17 -7.82
CA VAL A 830 23.27 -34.98 -6.67
C VAL A 830 24.07 -35.26 -5.40
N PHE A 831 24.17 -34.27 -4.51
CA PHE A 831 24.91 -34.35 -3.26
C PHE A 831 23.94 -34.65 -2.13
N LEU A 832 24.17 -35.74 -1.41
CA LEU A 832 23.31 -36.26 -0.34
C LEU A 832 24.11 -36.31 0.96
N PRO A 833 23.60 -35.81 2.10
CA PRO A 833 24.40 -35.75 3.32
C PRO A 833 24.75 -37.16 3.81
N ARG A 834 25.95 -37.29 4.38
CA ARG A 834 26.38 -38.51 5.06
C ARG A 834 25.56 -38.75 6.33
N ALA A 835 25.08 -39.97 6.53
CA ALA A 835 24.56 -40.41 7.82
C ALA A 835 25.70 -40.49 8.86
N ARG A 836 25.62 -39.70 9.93
CA ARG A 836 26.53 -39.78 11.08
C ARG A 836 25.94 -40.72 12.12
N ILE A 837 26.71 -41.71 12.55
CA ILE A 837 26.31 -42.71 13.54
C ILE A 837 26.30 -42.05 14.92
N ASP A 838 25.12 -41.92 15.55
CA ASP A 838 25.03 -41.91 17.00
C ASP A 838 25.02 -43.37 17.48
N ALA A 839 26.04 -43.75 18.23
CA ALA A 839 26.15 -45.08 18.81
C ALA A 839 25.24 -45.18 20.05
N ALA A 840 24.02 -45.69 19.87
CA ALA A 840 23.26 -46.46 20.87
C ALA A 840 22.01 -47.12 20.23
N ASP A 841 21.92 -48.45 20.38
CA ASP A 841 20.76 -49.33 20.21
C ASP A 841 20.13 -49.43 18.78
N HIS A 842 20.10 -50.56 18.08
CA HIS A 842 20.12 -51.97 18.46
C HIS A 842 20.69 -52.82 17.31
N HIS A 843 21.24 -53.97 17.69
CA HIS A 843 21.84 -54.99 16.86
C HIS A 843 20.92 -55.61 15.79
N ALA A 844 21.59 -56.01 14.72
CA ALA A 844 21.27 -57.09 13.79
C ALA A 844 20.38 -58.20 14.38
N ASP A 845 19.36 -58.58 13.60
CA ASP A 845 19.11 -59.99 13.28
C ASP A 845 18.30 -60.09 11.97
N SER A 846 19.01 -60.45 10.91
CA SER A 846 18.46 -60.88 9.63
C SER A 846 18.68 -62.39 9.49
N VAL A 847 17.73 -63.24 9.87
CA VAL A 847 17.69 -64.65 9.42
C VAL A 847 16.25 -65.19 9.40
N ASP A 848 15.87 -65.75 8.25
CA ASP A 848 14.81 -66.72 7.95
C ASP A 848 13.38 -66.56 8.52
N ALA A 849 12.42 -66.46 7.59
CA ALA A 849 11.07 -66.99 7.80
C ALA A 849 10.47 -67.59 6.51
N SER A 850 11.26 -68.38 5.78
CA SER A 850 10.69 -69.43 4.90
C SER A 850 10.49 -70.71 5.71
N LYS A 851 9.40 -70.80 6.50
CA LYS A 851 8.81 -72.09 6.95
C LYS A 851 7.47 -71.92 7.68
N ARG A 852 6.41 -72.37 6.99
CA ARG A 852 5.15 -73.00 7.47
C ARG A 852 4.50 -72.49 8.77
N LEU A 853 3.25 -72.06 8.62
CA LEU A 853 2.14 -72.51 9.46
C LEU A 853 1.04 -73.12 8.56
N GLN A 854 1.11 -74.45 8.41
CA GLN A 854 -0.11 -75.24 8.25
C GLN A 854 -0.77 -75.28 9.63
N THR A 855 -1.71 -74.38 9.87
CA THR A 855 -2.70 -74.54 10.94
C THR A 855 -4.05 -74.76 10.27
N THR A 856 -4.65 -75.91 10.56
CA THR A 856 -5.94 -76.40 10.06
C THR A 856 -7.14 -75.67 10.65
N THR A 857 -6.99 -74.41 11.05
CA THR A 857 -8.05 -73.54 11.56
C THR A 857 -8.06 -72.26 10.75
N ARG A 858 -9.17 -72.01 10.05
CA ARG A 858 -9.39 -70.84 9.21
C ARG A 858 -9.57 -69.62 10.13
N LEU A 859 -8.53 -68.78 10.26
CA LEU A 859 -8.54 -67.56 11.07
C LEU A 859 -9.73 -66.67 10.67
N ARG A 860 -10.53 -66.25 11.64
CA ARG A 860 -11.75 -65.44 11.44
C ARG A 860 -11.47 -63.97 11.62
N VAL A 861 -11.63 -63.20 10.54
CA VAL A 861 -11.34 -61.76 10.50
C VAL A 861 -12.64 -60.98 10.36
N LEU A 862 -12.93 -60.10 11.32
CA LEU A 862 -14.05 -59.16 11.22
C LEU A 862 -13.60 -57.93 10.42
N VAL A 863 -14.28 -57.62 9.33
CA VAL A 863 -14.04 -56.44 8.50
C VAL A 863 -15.16 -55.44 8.73
N VAL A 864 -14.79 -54.21 9.11
CA VAL A 864 -15.71 -53.10 9.37
C VAL A 864 -15.43 -51.98 8.40
N ASP A 865 -16.40 -51.64 7.57
CA ASP A 865 -16.29 -50.59 6.54
C ASP A 865 -17.70 -50.16 6.14
N ASP A 866 -17.97 -48.86 6.08
CA ASP A 866 -19.28 -48.31 5.70
C ASP A 866 -19.50 -48.30 4.18
N ASP A 867 -18.42 -48.35 3.39
CA ASP A 867 -18.49 -48.50 1.95
C ASP A 867 -18.70 -49.98 1.58
N LYS A 868 -19.91 -50.29 1.10
CA LYS A 868 -20.31 -51.64 0.69
C LYS A 868 -19.44 -52.23 -0.42
N ALA A 869 -18.89 -51.42 -1.31
CA ALA A 869 -18.02 -51.88 -2.38
C ALA A 869 -16.63 -52.25 -1.84
N VAL A 870 -16.07 -51.42 -0.95
CA VAL A 870 -14.78 -51.68 -0.28
C VAL A 870 -14.88 -52.88 0.66
N LEU A 871 -15.95 -52.97 1.44
CA LEU A 871 -16.25 -54.10 2.32
C LEU A 871 -16.31 -55.42 1.54
N ARG A 872 -17.07 -55.45 0.43
CA ARG A 872 -17.16 -56.64 -0.44
C ARG A 872 -15.83 -57.02 -1.08
N SER A 873 -15.04 -56.03 -1.50
CA SER A 873 -13.71 -56.26 -2.09
C SER A 873 -12.76 -56.88 -1.07
N THR A 874 -12.70 -56.32 0.14
CA THR A 874 -11.81 -56.76 1.22
C THR A 874 -12.17 -58.15 1.73
N VAL A 875 -13.47 -58.44 1.91
CA VAL A 875 -13.98 -59.77 2.27
C VAL A 875 -13.57 -60.82 1.23
N ARG A 876 -13.73 -60.51 -0.07
CA ARG A 876 -13.36 -61.41 -1.16
C ARG A 876 -11.85 -61.67 -1.21
N MET A 877 -11.03 -60.65 -0.95
CA MET A 877 -9.58 -60.78 -0.88
C MET A 877 -9.14 -61.70 0.28
N LEU A 878 -9.75 -61.54 1.46
CA LEU A 878 -9.51 -62.42 2.60
C LEU A 878 -9.91 -63.87 2.35
N ASP A 879 -11.03 -64.10 1.65
CA ASP A 879 -11.48 -65.43 1.26
C ASP A 879 -10.49 -66.13 0.31
N VAL A 880 -9.95 -65.40 -0.68
CA VAL A 880 -8.91 -65.89 -1.61
C VAL A 880 -7.62 -66.24 -0.86
N LEU A 881 -7.26 -65.45 0.15
CA LEU A 881 -6.09 -65.67 1.00
C LEU A 881 -6.28 -66.76 2.07
N GLY A 882 -7.46 -67.39 2.14
CA GLY A 882 -7.75 -68.51 3.03
C GLY A 882 -8.19 -68.12 4.44
N TYR A 883 -8.50 -66.84 4.70
CA TYR A 883 -9.14 -66.39 5.94
C TYR A 883 -10.65 -66.64 5.88
N ALA A 884 -11.33 -66.55 7.03
CA ALA A 884 -12.80 -66.57 7.12
C ALA A 884 -13.29 -65.17 7.50
N ALA A 885 -13.82 -64.42 6.54
CA ALA A 885 -14.21 -63.03 6.77
C ALA A 885 -15.65 -62.91 7.30
N VAL A 886 -15.85 -62.05 8.30
CA VAL A 886 -17.17 -61.63 8.81
C VAL A 886 -17.28 -60.13 8.53
N SER A 887 -18.40 -59.67 7.96
CA SER A 887 -18.56 -58.27 7.56
C SER A 887 -19.47 -57.48 8.51
N ALA A 888 -19.14 -56.22 8.77
CA ALA A 888 -20.00 -55.26 9.47
C ALA A 888 -19.99 -53.91 8.72
N GLU A 889 -21.18 -53.37 8.44
CA GLU A 889 -21.35 -52.11 7.67
C GLU A 889 -21.21 -50.84 8.53
N SER A 890 -20.96 -50.96 9.84
CA SER A 890 -20.74 -49.83 10.74
C SER A 890 -20.06 -50.25 12.04
N GLY A 891 -19.48 -49.29 12.77
CA GLY A 891 -18.89 -49.53 14.09
C GLY A 891 -19.89 -50.17 15.07
N SER A 892 -21.12 -49.63 15.14
CA SER A 892 -22.21 -50.19 15.96
C SER A 892 -22.57 -51.64 15.57
N ALA A 893 -22.56 -51.97 14.28
CA ALA A 893 -22.78 -53.33 13.81
C ALA A 893 -21.64 -54.28 14.24
N ALA A 894 -20.39 -53.82 14.16
CA ALA A 894 -19.22 -54.58 14.59
C ALA A 894 -19.27 -54.94 16.10
N LEU A 895 -19.67 -54.00 16.95
CA LEU A 895 -19.79 -54.25 18.40
C LEU A 895 -20.90 -55.28 18.71
N ARG A 896 -22.01 -55.27 17.96
CA ARG A 896 -23.07 -56.31 18.09
C ARG A 896 -22.58 -57.70 17.70
N VAL A 897 -21.78 -57.80 16.63
CA VAL A 897 -21.15 -59.06 16.21
C VAL A 897 -20.23 -59.58 17.32
N LEU A 898 -19.41 -58.72 17.91
CA LEU A 898 -18.52 -59.10 19.02
C LEU A 898 -19.27 -59.46 20.31
N ALA A 899 -20.43 -58.86 20.57
CA ALA A 899 -21.30 -59.21 21.70
C ALA A 899 -22.01 -60.57 21.53
N SER A 900 -22.15 -61.06 20.29
CA SER A 900 -22.84 -62.33 19.97
C SER A 900 -22.05 -63.61 20.29
N ASN A 901 -20.91 -63.48 20.98
CA ASN A 901 -20.01 -64.57 21.38
C ASN A 901 -19.42 -65.38 20.21
N GLN A 902 -19.40 -64.82 19.00
CA GLN A 902 -18.61 -65.38 17.89
C GLN A 902 -17.10 -65.29 18.20
N GLU A 903 -16.37 -66.36 17.85
CA GLU A 903 -14.91 -66.37 17.84
C GLU A 903 -14.41 -65.55 16.64
N ILE A 904 -13.76 -64.43 16.94
CA ILE A 904 -13.10 -63.53 15.99
C ILE A 904 -11.66 -63.42 16.46
N ASP A 905 -10.72 -63.61 15.53
CA ASP A 905 -9.28 -63.63 15.81
C ASP A 905 -8.60 -62.27 15.55
N LEU A 906 -9.18 -61.46 14.66
CA LEU A 906 -8.67 -60.13 14.29
C LEU A 906 -9.82 -59.23 13.82
N VAL A 907 -9.72 -57.92 14.09
CA VAL A 907 -10.60 -56.91 13.47
C VAL A 907 -9.81 -56.02 12.53
N LEU A 908 -10.28 -55.90 11.29
CA LEU A 908 -9.91 -54.86 10.33
C LEU A 908 -11.01 -53.81 10.35
N ALA A 909 -10.72 -52.59 10.77
CA ALA A 909 -11.73 -51.52 10.83
C ALA A 909 -11.29 -50.31 10.01
N ASP A 910 -12.16 -49.81 9.13
CA ASP A 910 -11.92 -48.55 8.45
C ASP A 910 -11.89 -47.40 9.46
N PHE A 911 -10.97 -46.45 9.27
CA PHE A 911 -10.81 -45.35 10.20
C PHE A 911 -11.95 -44.34 10.07
N ALA A 912 -12.27 -43.94 8.83
CA ALA A 912 -13.22 -42.88 8.52
C ALA A 912 -14.63 -43.44 8.29
N MET A 913 -15.30 -43.87 9.36
CA MET A 913 -16.68 -44.35 9.32
C MET A 913 -17.65 -43.36 10.00
N PRO A 914 -18.87 -43.15 9.45
CA PRO A 914 -19.91 -42.32 10.06
C PRO A 914 -20.45 -42.91 11.38
N GLU A 915 -20.97 -42.04 12.25
CA GLU A 915 -21.44 -42.32 13.63
C GLU A 915 -20.37 -42.77 14.63
N MET A 916 -19.46 -43.66 14.23
CA MET A 916 -18.40 -44.20 15.09
C MET A 916 -17.15 -44.51 14.25
N SER A 917 -16.07 -43.79 14.50
CA SER A 917 -14.78 -43.97 13.81
C SER A 917 -14.13 -45.31 14.13
N GLY A 918 -13.25 -45.80 13.25
CA GLY A 918 -12.48 -47.02 13.50
C GLY A 918 -11.62 -46.95 14.76
N GLY A 919 -11.12 -45.76 15.10
CA GLY A 919 -10.39 -45.52 16.35
C GLY A 919 -11.28 -45.68 17.60
N GLU A 920 -12.52 -45.19 17.55
CA GLU A 920 -13.50 -45.38 18.63
C GLU A 920 -13.95 -46.84 18.75
N VAL A 921 -14.14 -47.53 17.62
CA VAL A 921 -14.41 -48.97 17.58
C VAL A 921 -13.26 -49.74 18.23
N ALA A 922 -12.01 -49.41 17.90
CA ALA A 922 -10.84 -50.04 18.51
C ALA A 922 -10.77 -49.81 20.03
N LYS A 923 -11.05 -48.59 20.51
CA LYS A 923 -11.15 -48.27 21.95
C LYS A 923 -12.24 -49.11 22.63
N ALA A 924 -13.42 -49.22 22.02
CA ALA A 924 -14.54 -50.00 22.55
C ALA A 924 -14.22 -51.51 22.59
N ILE A 925 -13.55 -52.04 21.55
CA ILE A 925 -13.08 -53.42 21.51
C ILE A 925 -12.07 -53.69 22.62
N ARG A 926 -11.10 -52.79 22.83
CA ARG A 926 -10.06 -52.95 23.87
C ARG A 926 -10.67 -52.99 25.28
N ALA A 927 -11.77 -52.27 25.50
CA ALA A 927 -12.51 -52.32 26.76
C ALA A 927 -13.29 -53.64 26.98
N MET A 928 -13.82 -54.25 25.91
CA MET A 928 -14.60 -55.50 25.99
C MET A 928 -13.75 -56.78 25.88
N ARG A 929 -12.74 -56.78 25.00
CA ARG A 929 -11.83 -57.88 24.71
C ARG A 929 -10.39 -57.35 24.57
N PRO A 930 -9.67 -57.14 25.69
CA PRO A 930 -8.34 -56.51 25.69
C PRO A 930 -7.27 -57.22 24.84
N ILE A 931 -7.47 -58.51 24.56
CA ILE A 931 -6.51 -59.38 23.86
C ILE A 931 -6.80 -59.44 22.34
N LEU A 932 -7.95 -58.95 21.87
CA LEU A 932 -8.32 -59.02 20.45
C LEU A 932 -7.54 -57.97 19.64
N PRO A 933 -6.69 -58.37 18.66
CA PRO A 933 -5.95 -57.41 17.86
C PRO A 933 -6.86 -56.66 16.89
N VAL A 934 -6.60 -55.36 16.74
CA VAL A 934 -7.31 -54.46 15.83
C VAL A 934 -6.30 -53.79 14.91
N VAL A 935 -6.57 -53.85 13.60
CA VAL A 935 -5.80 -53.17 12.57
C VAL A 935 -6.72 -52.15 11.91
N LEU A 936 -6.28 -50.91 11.87
CA LEU A 936 -7.00 -49.82 11.23
C LEU A 936 -6.66 -49.79 9.73
N MET A 937 -7.67 -49.76 8.89
CA MET A 937 -7.53 -49.46 7.48
C MET A 937 -7.79 -47.97 7.31
N SER A 938 -6.89 -47.25 6.66
CA SER A 938 -6.92 -45.79 6.63
C SER A 938 -6.70 -45.29 5.21
N GLY A 939 -7.46 -44.29 4.78
CA GLY A 939 -7.15 -43.58 3.54
C GLY A 939 -5.93 -42.66 3.68
N TYR A 940 -5.40 -42.20 2.55
CA TYR A 940 -4.32 -41.19 2.49
C TYR A 940 -4.68 -39.82 3.13
N ARG A 941 -5.94 -39.62 3.52
CA ARG A 941 -6.45 -38.39 4.14
C ARG A 941 -6.30 -38.36 5.67
N ASP A 942 -6.00 -39.50 6.31
CA ASP A 942 -6.04 -39.65 7.78
C ASP A 942 -4.64 -39.85 8.39
N LEU A 943 -3.66 -39.03 8.01
CA LEU A 943 -2.27 -39.17 8.51
C LEU A 943 -2.07 -38.69 9.97
N ASN A 944 -3.08 -38.07 10.58
CA ASN A 944 -3.06 -37.75 12.02
C ASN A 944 -3.34 -38.97 12.91
N VAL A 945 -3.76 -40.10 12.33
CA VAL A 945 -4.14 -41.32 13.07
C VAL A 945 -2.96 -41.96 13.80
N ARG A 946 -1.75 -41.89 13.23
CA ARG A 946 -0.53 -42.38 13.90
C ARG A 946 -0.20 -41.60 15.18
N LYS A 947 -0.53 -40.31 15.28
CA LYS A 947 -0.24 -39.51 16.48
C LYS A 947 -1.19 -39.80 17.64
N GLU A 948 -2.43 -40.17 17.35
CA GLU A 948 -3.48 -40.38 18.36
C GLU A 948 -3.59 -41.85 18.81
N PHE A 949 -3.10 -42.80 18.00
CA PHE A 949 -3.18 -44.24 18.25
C PHE A 949 -1.84 -44.97 18.01
N ASN A 950 -0.78 -44.55 18.71
CA ASN A 950 0.57 -45.14 18.60
C ASN A 950 0.62 -46.66 18.85
N ASP A 951 -0.37 -47.21 19.55
CA ASP A 951 -0.45 -48.64 19.91
C ASP A 951 -1.14 -49.53 18.85
N LEU A 952 -1.80 -48.93 17.85
CA LEU A 952 -2.61 -49.67 16.87
C LEU A 952 -1.88 -49.78 15.53
N ARG A 953 -1.98 -50.95 14.90
CA ARG A 953 -1.43 -51.19 13.56
C ARG A 953 -2.33 -50.54 12.51
N ILE A 954 -1.73 -49.88 11.52
CA ILE A 954 -2.46 -49.16 10.46
C ILE A 954 -1.99 -49.67 9.09
N ILE A 955 -2.94 -49.95 8.19
CA ILE A 955 -2.72 -50.24 6.77
C ILE A 955 -3.31 -49.10 5.93
N LEU A 956 -2.57 -48.65 4.91
CA LEU A 956 -3.00 -47.58 4.02
C LEU A 956 -3.77 -48.11 2.81
N LYS A 957 -4.95 -47.53 2.52
CA LYS A 957 -5.74 -47.77 1.31
C LYS A 957 -5.22 -46.89 0.15
N PRO A 958 -5.07 -47.41 -1.09
CA PRO A 958 -5.28 -48.80 -1.48
C PRO A 958 -4.10 -49.70 -1.05
N PHE A 959 -4.42 -50.89 -0.56
CA PHE A 959 -3.45 -51.90 -0.13
C PHE A 959 -3.48 -53.13 -1.05
N THR A 960 -2.34 -53.82 -1.17
CA THR A 960 -2.19 -55.07 -1.93
C THR A 960 -2.46 -56.30 -1.06
N GLU A 961 -2.57 -57.48 -1.69
CA GLU A 961 -2.70 -58.77 -0.98
C GLU A 961 -1.54 -59.00 0.01
N ASN A 962 -0.31 -58.62 -0.38
CA ASN A 962 0.86 -58.75 0.48
C ASN A 962 0.81 -57.82 1.69
N ASP A 963 0.30 -56.60 1.54
CA ASP A 963 0.15 -55.65 2.64
C ASP A 963 -0.83 -56.18 3.69
N LEU A 964 -1.93 -56.77 3.22
CA LEU A 964 -2.95 -57.38 4.07
C LEU A 964 -2.41 -58.60 4.84
N VAL A 965 -1.70 -59.51 4.16
CA VAL A 965 -1.07 -60.69 4.79
C VAL A 965 -0.02 -60.27 5.84
N ASN A 966 0.83 -59.29 5.51
CA ASN A 966 1.87 -58.81 6.42
C ASN A 966 1.26 -58.17 7.67
N ALA A 967 0.24 -57.34 7.51
CA ALA A 967 -0.41 -56.67 8.63
C ALA A 967 -1.18 -57.64 9.53
N ILE A 968 -1.89 -58.63 8.97
CA ILE A 968 -2.56 -59.69 9.73
C ILE A 968 -1.53 -60.54 10.48
N SER A 969 -0.49 -60.99 9.79
CA SER A 969 0.55 -61.83 10.39
C SER A 969 1.28 -61.11 11.52
N ALA A 970 1.50 -59.80 11.36
CA ALA A 970 2.16 -59.02 12.38
C ALA A 970 1.22 -58.68 13.55
N ALA A 971 -0.09 -58.48 13.32
CA ALA A 971 -1.07 -58.24 14.37
C ALA A 971 -1.35 -59.47 15.26
N LEU A 972 -1.10 -60.68 14.75
CA LEU A 972 -1.26 -61.94 15.47
C LEU A 972 0.02 -62.46 16.15
N ARG A 973 1.15 -61.75 16.02
CA ARG A 973 2.37 -61.97 16.81
C ARG A 973 2.33 -61.15 18.08
#